data_AF-A0A4U0H854-F1
#
_entry.id   AF-A0A4U0H854-F1
#
_cell.length_a   1.000
_cell.length_b   1.000
_cell.length_c   1.000
_cell.angle_alpha   90.00
_cell.angle_beta   90.00
_cell.angle_gamma   90.00
#
_symmetry.space_group_name_H-M   'P 1'
#
loop_
_entity.id
_entity.type
_entity.pdbx_description
1 polymer ?
#
loop_
_entity_poly.entity_id
_entity_poly.type
_entity_poly.pdbx_seq_one_letter_code
_entity_poly.pdbx_strand_id
1 'polypeptide(L)'
;MRYLILLYLLIITKTIFAEGSKDLYPAGVRGARAYIVSGRSMFNNGPVENGAHYAWVKKGEIIAVASSAQNIGNGSIEVISPSGIRYQTTNNDIGKIQATGFLNTRQAELAGPRIGYTPLEINATEEGIWSIKFYAPYATTEGESAMVQANAIWLQEYDAFIAAWDISIRDITDSNWINGRVFTHSLTLSIHSRNLERSDGSGGYYGKNYILTNDAVIYRVDANGNHGLGFSYFANNLGFIDSHENPIYKSINQYDQGYHYPFLADTDKLITHKLFYNLPDSDLPKESIGQYPGNKTWLLNKPVVAEVNSIRIVGIEGRENHISKKGAWISFDSSYKGRYQIAISSKSSQHQFVTIKMVHSADIGANKIYWNGLDGNSQMLPVGKGYPIEVDISLLDGEVHFPFLDIEVNPQGLLVERFELSGKNLGYSTLYWDDSDISPGIPSEMSNPLINLEGILSNINGHKWGSYKPTDWSMGTVNSWYGSHSFGNGKGMDTWTYNLSINSTYNKNITVAIHDLQIESISTDKDVIDLNESYWYTVKIKNEGPSGAESAYFSFTIPEGLLIESFTSSTTCATSLQDHLNTSGFSSTLDIPSGCEVSYQMKVKVVQATEEFYFRIPVQGSIVRSADSTDPDAISLDLSKTSPGSAEEECLANCNNIKRHDKVMLIEPEYERGKIGLVKTVDYFDSNKDGIISKGDQLEYKFRVKNLGQTPLQRLALIDEKLSSTPIWSPNLTLKSGEERLFTYKYVLTESDIVNNIIINSAHIEAYNPRNRITSDISGSDFGNDNPTVFSFENLPVLKLKKTVQNVGTGEEGQFTVGDIIQYRFEIKHIGDKIADVKIVDKLISDSAFHISLLKSNGLTNYVANYLITEQETINSKIINTASVLGIETKYNTIIKDISGHSFEDDLPTETSIAQPYITSNDNYTIYEGERLRLDFLQNDKPGSSNIDRIDLLGNFQHGHVIADNNSYFYTPSITAKNVMERVHYQILDKSRLRSNQSYIQINIKKTEAIATNDSIRINHGLKSRLYPLRNDYSNGSEIDPTSIEITVLPKSGKLLLNSDGSIDYIPDTKFTGIDYFEYQVSDKNGNKSEAARYSIQVTGLFIPNVISPNEDGINDSFFIIGANQYDKLELRIFNRLGVEVLNSADYQNNWTPDKKLDEGTYYYILKVFKLGNAPYTKKGSLLIVRDLKFH
;
A
#
# COMPACT_ATOMS: atom_id res chain seq x y z
N MET A 1 2.18 -36.74 -92.38
CA MET A 1 1.20 -35.97 -91.57
C MET A 1 1.48 -36.32 -90.11
N ARG A 2 1.67 -35.34 -89.21
CA ARG A 2 2.27 -35.56 -87.88
C ARG A 2 1.21 -35.62 -86.77
N TYR A 3 1.44 -36.49 -85.78
CA TYR A 3 0.91 -36.31 -84.43
C TYR A 3 1.54 -35.07 -83.78
N LEU A 4 0.80 -34.39 -82.90
CA LEU A 4 1.32 -33.33 -82.04
C LEU A 4 0.81 -33.59 -80.62
N ILE A 5 1.71 -33.46 -79.63
CA ILE A 5 1.57 -34.04 -78.29
C ILE A 5 1.20 -32.96 -77.27
N LEU A 6 0.46 -33.37 -76.22
CA LEU A 6 0.20 -32.57 -75.03
C LEU A 6 1.50 -31.95 -74.48
N LEU A 7 1.48 -30.65 -74.18
CA LEU A 7 2.34 -30.13 -73.12
C LEU A 7 1.46 -29.41 -72.09
N TYR A 8 1.11 -30.16 -71.04
CA TYR A 8 0.50 -29.61 -69.84
C TYR A 8 1.57 -28.78 -69.14
N LEU A 9 1.59 -27.46 -69.40
CA LEU A 9 2.56 -26.57 -68.79
C LEU A 9 2.12 -26.32 -67.34
N LEU A 10 2.54 -27.22 -66.46
CA LEU A 10 2.59 -27.02 -65.02
C LEU A 10 3.51 -25.82 -64.77
N ILE A 11 2.92 -24.62 -64.80
CA ILE A 11 3.53 -23.44 -64.21
C ILE A 11 3.60 -23.73 -62.72
N ILE A 12 4.75 -24.24 -62.29
CA ILE A 12 5.17 -24.18 -60.89
C ILE A 12 5.21 -22.69 -60.58
N THR A 13 4.17 -22.21 -59.91
CA THR A 13 4.09 -20.83 -59.44
C THR A 13 5.15 -20.66 -58.36
N LYS A 14 6.38 -20.30 -58.76
CA LYS A 14 7.38 -19.77 -57.83
C LYS A 14 6.70 -18.65 -57.06
N THR A 15 6.55 -18.82 -55.76
CA THR A 15 5.99 -17.80 -54.88
C THR A 15 6.91 -16.60 -54.88
N ILE A 16 6.39 -15.47 -55.37
CA ILE A 16 7.14 -14.22 -55.41
C ILE A 16 6.92 -13.55 -54.05
N PHE A 17 7.91 -13.67 -53.17
CA PHE A 17 7.91 -13.02 -51.85
C PHE A 17 8.24 -11.53 -51.98
N ALA A 18 7.83 -10.76 -50.98
CA ALA A 18 7.67 -9.30 -51.05
C ALA A 18 7.30 -8.75 -49.65
N GLU A 19 8.30 -8.59 -48.77
CA GLU A 19 8.06 -8.27 -47.36
C GLU A 19 7.67 -6.79 -47.22
N GLY A 20 6.42 -6.53 -46.89
CA GLY A 20 5.87 -5.17 -46.84
C GLY A 20 4.34 -5.15 -46.97
N SER A 21 3.84 -4.13 -47.68
CA SER A 21 2.40 -3.89 -47.88
C SER A 21 1.63 -5.09 -48.43
N LYS A 22 2.26 -5.93 -49.25
CA LYS A 22 1.67 -7.15 -49.81
C LYS A 22 1.31 -8.21 -48.76
N ASP A 23 2.12 -8.33 -47.71
CA ASP A 23 1.91 -9.34 -46.67
C ASP A 23 0.91 -8.86 -45.61
N LEU A 24 0.80 -7.53 -45.40
CA LEU A 24 -0.34 -6.93 -44.70
C LEU A 24 -1.64 -7.07 -45.51
N TYR A 25 -1.55 -6.99 -46.84
CA TYR A 25 -2.68 -7.07 -47.76
C TYR A 25 -2.56 -8.25 -48.74
N PRO A 26 -2.70 -9.51 -48.28
CA PRO A 26 -2.66 -10.67 -49.17
C PRO A 26 -3.86 -10.70 -50.13
N ALA A 27 -3.77 -11.52 -51.18
CA ALA A 27 -4.84 -11.62 -52.18
C ALA A 27 -6.17 -12.06 -51.55
N GLY A 28 -7.22 -11.25 -51.69
CA GLY A 28 -8.55 -11.52 -51.13
C GLY A 28 -8.78 -11.06 -49.68
N VAL A 29 -7.86 -10.32 -49.08
CA VAL A 29 -8.04 -9.70 -47.75
C VAL A 29 -9.26 -8.76 -47.70
N ARG A 30 -9.91 -8.65 -46.52
CA ARG A 30 -11.02 -7.71 -46.24
C ARG A 30 -10.52 -6.43 -45.56
N GLY A 31 -11.38 -5.42 -45.45
CA GLY A 31 -11.09 -4.18 -44.71
C GLY A 31 -10.52 -3.05 -45.56
N ALA A 32 -10.02 -2.01 -44.90
CA ALA A 32 -9.38 -0.87 -45.56
C ALA A 32 -7.86 -1.06 -45.73
N ARG A 33 -7.29 -0.36 -46.70
CA ARG A 33 -5.84 -0.18 -46.84
C ARG A 33 -5.40 0.90 -45.85
N ALA A 34 -4.51 0.53 -44.94
CA ALA A 34 -3.73 1.48 -44.16
C ALA A 34 -2.41 1.80 -44.88
N TYR A 35 -2.01 3.06 -44.86
CA TYR A 35 -0.90 3.65 -45.60
C TYR A 35 0.24 3.95 -44.61
N ILE A 36 1.51 3.74 -44.97
CA ILE A 36 2.62 4.17 -44.11
C ILE A 36 2.65 5.69 -44.03
N VAL A 37 2.86 6.21 -42.82
CA VAL A 37 3.13 7.63 -42.57
C VAL A 37 4.63 7.91 -42.72
N SER A 38 5.00 8.90 -43.53
CA SER A 38 6.40 9.36 -43.63
C SER A 38 6.51 10.88 -43.77
N GLY A 39 6.34 11.60 -42.65
CA GLY A 39 6.63 13.03 -42.55
C GLY A 39 6.89 13.46 -41.10
N ARG A 40 7.78 14.44 -40.90
CA ARG A 40 8.23 14.89 -39.56
C ARG A 40 7.25 15.80 -38.81
N SER A 41 6.14 16.22 -39.42
CA SER A 41 5.31 17.32 -38.89
C SER A 41 3.81 17.01 -38.77
N MET A 42 3.38 15.76 -39.00
CA MET A 42 1.94 15.45 -39.11
C MET A 42 1.34 14.77 -37.88
N PHE A 43 2.16 14.03 -37.13
CA PHE A 43 1.73 13.30 -35.94
C PHE A 43 2.74 13.59 -34.82
N ASN A 44 2.34 14.39 -33.83
CA ASN A 44 3.06 14.52 -32.56
C ASN A 44 2.80 13.32 -31.63
N ASN A 45 2.14 12.28 -32.17
CA ASN A 45 1.27 11.35 -31.48
C ASN A 45 1.79 9.89 -31.50
N GLY A 46 3.03 9.68 -31.96
CA GLY A 46 3.61 8.34 -32.01
C GLY A 46 5.03 8.28 -32.56
N PRO A 47 5.68 7.10 -32.48
CA PRO A 47 7.04 6.89 -32.97
C PRO A 47 7.09 6.77 -34.51
N VAL A 48 7.54 7.83 -35.19
CA VAL A 48 7.64 7.93 -36.66
C VAL A 48 9.08 8.19 -37.11
N GLU A 49 9.66 7.31 -37.94
CA GLU A 49 10.99 7.53 -38.54
C GLU A 49 11.03 7.36 -40.08
N ASN A 50 10.21 8.12 -40.82
CA ASN A 50 10.18 8.12 -42.30
C ASN A 50 10.03 6.72 -42.93
N GLY A 51 9.07 5.93 -42.44
CA GLY A 51 8.84 4.57 -42.91
C GLY A 51 10.03 3.62 -42.71
N ALA A 52 10.87 3.83 -41.68
CA ALA A 52 12.05 3.02 -41.42
C ALA A 52 11.75 1.53 -41.27
N HIS A 53 12.55 0.73 -41.98
CA HIS A 53 12.59 -0.72 -41.95
C HIS A 53 14.04 -1.19 -41.94
N TYR A 54 14.23 -2.45 -41.58
CA TYR A 54 15.53 -3.07 -41.43
C TYR A 54 15.51 -4.45 -42.08
N ALA A 55 16.61 -4.82 -42.72
CA ALA A 55 16.81 -6.15 -43.27
C ALA A 55 18.16 -6.70 -42.80
N TRP A 56 18.18 -7.95 -42.34
CA TRP A 56 19.45 -8.67 -42.21
C TRP A 56 19.80 -9.35 -43.54
N VAL A 57 21.01 -9.08 -44.03
CA VAL A 57 21.43 -9.43 -45.40
C VAL A 57 22.86 -9.95 -45.38
N LYS A 58 23.11 -11.06 -46.09
CA LYS A 58 24.46 -11.63 -46.28
C LYS A 58 25.19 -10.97 -47.43
N LYS A 59 26.53 -10.96 -47.34
CA LYS A 59 27.38 -10.43 -48.41
C LYS A 59 27.19 -11.23 -49.70
N GLY A 60 26.76 -10.56 -50.77
CA GLY A 60 26.47 -11.14 -52.07
C GLY A 60 24.99 -11.42 -52.35
N GLU A 61 24.11 -11.32 -51.35
CA GLU A 61 22.66 -11.27 -51.58
C GLU A 61 22.25 -9.95 -52.25
N ILE A 62 21.05 -9.90 -52.85
CA ILE A 62 20.52 -8.70 -53.51
C ILE A 62 19.35 -8.15 -52.70
N ILE A 63 19.42 -6.87 -52.35
CA ILE A 63 18.33 -6.12 -51.71
C ILE A 63 17.53 -5.45 -52.81
N ALA A 64 16.29 -5.87 -53.02
CA ALA A 64 15.35 -5.25 -53.95
C ALA A 64 14.31 -4.44 -53.16
N VAL A 65 14.23 -3.13 -53.41
CA VAL A 65 13.28 -2.23 -52.71
C VAL A 65 12.38 -1.49 -53.68
N ALA A 66 11.14 -1.22 -53.25
CA ALA A 66 10.22 -0.35 -53.98
C ALA A 66 9.18 0.33 -53.08
N SER A 67 8.64 1.44 -53.58
CA SER A 67 7.58 2.25 -52.96
C SER A 67 6.63 2.77 -54.04
N SER A 68 5.36 2.94 -53.71
CA SER A 68 4.39 3.64 -54.56
C SER A 68 4.68 5.14 -54.68
N ALA A 69 5.35 5.73 -53.68
CA ALA A 69 5.74 7.14 -53.64
C ALA A 69 6.92 7.49 -54.56
N GLN A 70 7.72 6.51 -54.97
CA GLN A 70 8.94 6.72 -55.73
C GLN A 70 8.68 7.54 -57.01
N ASN A 71 9.50 8.57 -57.24
CA ASN A 71 9.41 9.46 -58.39
C ASN A 71 8.02 10.12 -58.52
N ILE A 72 7.50 10.60 -57.38
CA ILE A 72 6.34 11.49 -57.25
C ILE A 72 6.70 12.53 -56.18
N GLY A 73 6.82 13.81 -56.55
CA GLY A 73 7.24 14.87 -55.61
C GLY A 73 8.63 14.62 -55.01
N ASN A 74 8.71 14.65 -53.68
CA ASN A 74 9.90 14.27 -52.89
C ASN A 74 10.01 12.74 -52.65
N GLY A 75 9.02 11.97 -53.11
CA GLY A 75 8.87 10.55 -52.82
C GLY A 75 10.03 9.73 -53.40
N SER A 76 10.74 9.06 -52.49
CA SER A 76 12.06 8.48 -52.74
C SER A 76 12.37 7.37 -51.75
N ILE A 77 13.39 6.55 -52.05
CA ILE A 77 13.86 5.46 -51.20
C ILE A 77 15.33 5.67 -50.88
N GLU A 78 15.69 5.61 -49.60
CA GLU A 78 17.07 5.53 -49.14
C GLU A 78 17.34 4.13 -48.55
N VAL A 79 18.45 3.52 -48.95
CA VAL A 79 18.99 2.30 -48.36
C VAL A 79 20.38 2.59 -47.82
N ILE A 80 20.69 2.15 -46.59
CA ILE A 80 21.94 2.42 -45.90
C ILE A 80 22.61 1.09 -45.50
N SER A 81 23.85 0.88 -45.96
CA SER A 81 24.66 -0.29 -45.62
C SER A 81 25.11 -0.28 -44.16
N PRO A 82 25.49 -1.43 -43.56
CA PRO A 82 26.06 -1.51 -42.22
C PRO A 82 27.12 -0.45 -41.91
N SER A 83 28.06 -0.20 -42.85
CA SER A 83 29.10 0.83 -42.74
C SER A 83 28.65 2.29 -42.92
N GLY A 84 27.39 2.53 -43.33
CA GLY A 84 26.82 3.85 -43.54
C GLY A 84 26.80 4.34 -45.00
N ILE A 85 27.14 3.50 -45.98
CA ILE A 85 27.06 3.86 -47.41
C ILE A 85 25.58 4.00 -47.81
N ARG A 86 25.23 5.14 -48.40
CA ARG A 86 23.86 5.48 -48.79
C ARG A 86 23.63 5.25 -50.28
N TYR A 87 22.53 4.58 -50.58
CA TYR A 87 21.99 4.34 -51.92
C TYR A 87 20.63 5.03 -51.97
N GLN A 88 20.48 6.06 -52.81
CA GLN A 88 19.20 6.74 -53.01
C GLN A 88 18.69 6.54 -54.44
N THR A 89 17.37 6.41 -54.57
CA THR A 89 16.67 6.39 -55.86
C THR A 89 16.84 7.71 -56.62
N THR A 90 17.06 7.60 -57.93
CA THR A 90 16.99 8.74 -58.87
C THR A 90 15.54 9.10 -59.21
N ASN A 91 15.32 10.27 -59.83
CA ASN A 91 14.01 10.71 -60.35
C ASN A 91 13.63 9.93 -61.63
N ASN A 92 13.34 8.63 -61.47
CA ASN A 92 12.83 7.73 -62.49
C ASN A 92 12.00 6.60 -61.84
N ASP A 93 11.28 5.82 -62.62
CA ASP A 93 10.37 4.79 -62.10
C ASP A 93 11.08 3.49 -61.63
N ILE A 94 12.41 3.53 -61.40
CA ILE A 94 13.14 2.43 -60.74
C ILE A 94 12.85 2.48 -59.24
N GLY A 95 12.39 1.37 -58.68
CA GLY A 95 11.86 1.30 -57.31
C GLY A 95 10.39 1.74 -57.20
N LYS A 96 9.66 1.91 -58.31
CA LYS A 96 8.28 2.43 -58.28
C LYS A 96 7.23 1.33 -58.43
N ILE A 97 6.40 1.15 -57.41
CA ILE A 97 5.22 0.27 -57.48
C ILE A 97 4.11 1.05 -58.18
N GLN A 98 3.81 0.70 -59.44
CA GLN A 98 2.78 1.35 -60.25
C GLN A 98 2.12 0.38 -61.24
N ALA A 99 1.10 0.82 -61.98
CA ALA A 99 0.50 0.03 -63.06
C ALA A 99 1.49 -0.14 -64.23
N THR A 100 1.60 -1.35 -64.78
CA THR A 100 2.63 -1.76 -65.74
C THR A 100 2.02 -2.52 -66.92
N GLY A 101 1.69 -1.80 -68.00
CA GLY A 101 1.26 -2.36 -69.29
C GLY A 101 -0.08 -3.10 -69.27
N PHE A 102 -0.09 -4.31 -68.72
CA PHE A 102 -1.26 -5.18 -68.55
C PHE A 102 -1.71 -5.32 -67.09
N LEU A 103 -0.91 -4.86 -66.12
CA LEU A 103 -1.20 -4.94 -64.68
C LEU A 103 -1.65 -3.59 -64.12
N ASN A 104 -2.68 -3.57 -63.28
CA ASN A 104 -2.99 -2.41 -62.42
C ASN A 104 -2.08 -2.38 -61.17
N THR A 105 -2.10 -1.28 -60.41
CA THR A 105 -1.25 -1.06 -59.22
C THR A 105 -1.31 -2.20 -58.20
N ARG A 106 -2.51 -2.69 -57.88
CA ARG A 106 -2.75 -3.80 -56.96
C ARG A 106 -2.28 -5.15 -57.53
N GLN A 107 -2.39 -5.36 -58.83
CA GLN A 107 -1.82 -6.54 -59.49
C GLN A 107 -0.28 -6.49 -59.51
N ALA A 108 0.33 -5.32 -59.68
CA ALA A 108 1.77 -5.13 -59.62
C ALA A 108 2.33 -5.36 -58.20
N GLU A 109 1.67 -4.83 -57.17
CA GLU A 109 1.97 -5.13 -55.75
C GLU A 109 1.92 -6.64 -55.47
N LEU A 110 0.82 -7.32 -55.85
CA LEU A 110 0.68 -8.76 -55.66
C LEU A 110 1.68 -9.58 -56.51
N ALA A 111 2.14 -9.05 -57.64
CA ALA A 111 3.17 -9.68 -58.47
C ALA A 111 4.59 -9.47 -57.94
N GLY A 112 4.86 -8.44 -57.14
CA GLY A 112 6.15 -8.22 -56.48
C GLY A 112 7.32 -7.85 -57.42
N PRO A 113 8.56 -7.87 -56.92
CA PRO A 113 9.73 -7.37 -57.64
C PRO A 113 10.07 -8.17 -58.91
N ARG A 114 10.60 -7.46 -59.91
CA ARG A 114 10.96 -7.93 -61.26
C ARG A 114 9.79 -8.41 -62.14
N ILE A 115 8.57 -8.53 -61.61
CA ILE A 115 7.40 -9.05 -62.35
C ILE A 115 6.23 -8.05 -62.33
N GLY A 116 5.91 -7.47 -61.18
CA GLY A 116 4.94 -6.36 -61.10
C GLY A 116 5.53 -5.01 -61.47
N TYR A 117 6.77 -4.76 -61.04
CA TYR A 117 7.49 -3.51 -61.22
C TYR A 117 9.02 -3.75 -61.24
N THR A 118 9.78 -2.72 -61.59
CA THR A 118 11.26 -2.74 -61.55
C THR A 118 11.75 -2.19 -60.21
N PRO A 119 12.28 -3.01 -59.27
CA PRO A 119 12.85 -2.54 -58.01
C PRO A 119 14.14 -1.71 -58.22
N LEU A 120 14.52 -0.95 -57.20
CA LEU A 120 15.93 -0.59 -57.00
C LEU A 120 16.63 -1.82 -56.42
N GLU A 121 17.64 -2.35 -57.10
CA GLU A 121 18.41 -3.51 -56.64
C GLU A 121 19.83 -3.13 -56.24
N ILE A 122 20.26 -3.60 -55.06
CA ILE A 122 21.58 -3.34 -54.46
C ILE A 122 22.21 -4.68 -54.12
N ASN A 123 23.35 -4.99 -54.75
CA ASN A 123 24.16 -6.15 -54.40
C ASN A 123 24.90 -5.87 -53.08
N ALA A 124 24.61 -6.63 -52.02
CA ALA A 124 25.15 -6.38 -50.69
C ALA A 124 26.66 -6.62 -50.62
N THR A 125 27.45 -5.54 -50.51
CA THR A 125 28.92 -5.60 -50.36
C THR A 125 29.38 -6.00 -48.96
N GLU A 126 28.46 -5.97 -48.00
CA GLU A 126 28.65 -6.13 -46.55
C GLU A 126 27.55 -7.04 -46.00
N GLU A 127 27.89 -7.83 -44.99
CA GLU A 127 26.93 -8.61 -44.21
C GLU A 127 26.55 -7.81 -42.96
N GLY A 128 25.26 -7.80 -42.61
CA GLY A 128 24.77 -7.11 -41.41
C GLY A 128 23.34 -6.59 -41.56
N ILE A 129 22.97 -5.66 -40.67
CA ILE A 129 21.68 -4.96 -40.72
C ILE A 129 21.78 -3.75 -41.66
N TRP A 130 20.98 -3.77 -42.71
CA TRP A 130 20.76 -2.65 -43.62
C TRP A 130 19.49 -1.90 -43.21
N SER A 131 19.49 -0.56 -43.29
CA SER A 131 18.30 0.26 -43.03
C SER A 131 17.70 0.75 -44.34
N ILE A 132 16.38 0.68 -44.45
CA ILE A 132 15.60 1.12 -45.62
C ILE A 132 14.60 2.18 -45.13
N LYS A 133 14.56 3.33 -45.80
CA LYS A 133 13.65 4.44 -45.46
C LYS A 133 12.87 4.86 -46.70
N PHE A 134 11.56 4.99 -46.53
CA PHE A 134 10.62 5.28 -47.61
C PHE A 134 10.04 6.67 -47.38
N TYR A 135 10.42 7.63 -48.21
CA TYR A 135 9.94 9.00 -48.14
C TYR A 135 8.64 9.14 -48.96
N ALA A 136 7.65 9.82 -48.39
CA ALA A 136 6.39 10.11 -49.05
C ALA A 136 6.50 11.27 -50.07
N PRO A 137 5.54 11.44 -50.99
CA PRO A 137 5.61 12.46 -52.04
C PRO A 137 5.71 13.91 -51.56
N TYR A 138 5.16 14.21 -50.38
CA TYR A 138 5.14 15.53 -49.77
C TYR A 138 5.43 15.43 -48.26
N ALA A 139 5.78 16.57 -47.64
CA ALA A 139 6.32 16.60 -46.28
C ALA A 139 5.33 17.11 -45.21
N THR A 140 4.18 17.65 -45.64
CA THR A 140 3.19 18.33 -44.78
C THR A 140 1.76 17.96 -45.16
N THR A 141 0.79 18.39 -44.34
CA THR A 141 -0.62 17.98 -44.39
C THR A 141 -1.41 18.57 -45.57
N GLU A 142 -1.42 17.89 -46.71
CA GLU A 142 -2.49 18.00 -47.72
C GLU A 142 -2.87 16.59 -48.19
N GLY A 143 -4.14 16.20 -48.01
CA GLY A 143 -4.65 14.88 -48.39
C GLY A 143 -5.86 14.41 -47.56
N GLU A 144 -7.08 14.57 -48.09
CA GLU A 144 -8.28 13.86 -47.61
C GLU A 144 -8.71 12.83 -48.68
N SER A 145 -7.86 11.83 -48.88
CA SER A 145 -8.08 10.73 -49.82
C SER A 145 -9.32 9.90 -49.46
N ALA A 146 -9.94 9.25 -50.45
CA ALA A 146 -11.08 8.38 -50.22
C ALA A 146 -10.64 6.97 -49.76
N MET A 147 -11.38 6.37 -48.82
CA MET A 147 -11.05 5.07 -48.22
C MET A 147 -10.95 3.93 -49.25
N VAL A 148 -9.73 3.46 -49.52
CA VAL A 148 -9.48 2.33 -50.41
C VAL A 148 -9.62 1.01 -49.65
N GLN A 149 -10.33 0.03 -50.22
CA GLN A 149 -10.37 -1.34 -49.67
C GLN A 149 -9.00 -2.01 -49.81
N ALA A 150 -8.58 -2.78 -48.82
CA ALA A 150 -7.25 -3.41 -48.74
C ALA A 150 -6.84 -4.16 -50.02
N ASN A 151 -7.80 -4.89 -50.62
CA ASN A 151 -7.60 -5.69 -51.84
C ASN A 151 -7.99 -4.97 -53.16
N ALA A 152 -8.37 -3.69 -53.13
CA ALA A 152 -8.74 -2.93 -54.33
C ALA A 152 -7.53 -2.32 -55.07
N ILE A 153 -7.78 -1.83 -56.28
CA ILE A 153 -6.85 -0.96 -57.02
C ILE A 153 -6.69 0.34 -56.22
N TRP A 154 -5.46 0.68 -55.90
CA TRP A 154 -5.09 1.88 -55.16
C TRP A 154 -4.36 2.89 -56.07
N LEU A 155 -4.33 4.15 -55.64
CA LEU A 155 -3.53 5.23 -56.21
C LEU A 155 -2.53 5.71 -55.16
N GLN A 156 -1.38 6.22 -55.58
CA GLN A 156 -0.53 7.06 -54.74
C GLN A 156 -0.90 8.52 -55.00
N GLU A 157 -1.31 9.23 -53.97
CA GLU A 157 -1.63 10.65 -54.04
C GLU A 157 -0.40 11.50 -53.71
N TYR A 158 -0.49 12.82 -53.92
CA TYR A 158 0.60 13.77 -53.68
C TYR A 158 0.54 14.25 -52.22
N ASP A 159 0.80 13.33 -51.29
CA ASP A 159 0.57 13.48 -49.86
C ASP A 159 1.82 13.07 -49.05
N ALA A 160 1.68 12.95 -47.73
CA ALA A 160 2.74 12.47 -46.84
C ALA A 160 2.55 10.99 -46.42
N PHE A 161 1.86 10.20 -47.26
CA PHE A 161 1.51 8.80 -47.02
C PHE A 161 2.03 7.88 -48.15
N ILE A 162 2.11 6.57 -47.88
CA ILE A 162 2.64 5.58 -48.82
C ILE A 162 1.66 4.42 -48.97
N ALA A 163 1.09 4.29 -50.18
CA ALA A 163 0.05 3.31 -50.50
C ALA A 163 0.55 1.86 -50.55
N ALA A 164 1.79 1.64 -51.03
CA ALA A 164 2.44 0.33 -51.07
C ALA A 164 3.97 0.47 -50.97
N TRP A 165 4.60 -0.50 -50.33
CA TRP A 165 6.05 -0.64 -50.19
C TRP A 165 6.43 -2.13 -50.16
N ASP A 166 7.68 -2.40 -50.54
CA ASP A 166 8.23 -3.76 -50.68
C ASP A 166 9.74 -3.73 -50.37
N ILE A 167 10.19 -4.66 -49.53
CA ILE A 167 11.59 -5.00 -49.33
C ILE A 167 11.72 -6.51 -49.54
N SER A 168 12.60 -6.91 -50.46
CA SER A 168 12.77 -8.29 -50.86
C SER A 168 14.25 -8.65 -50.91
N ILE A 169 14.65 -9.68 -50.14
CA ILE A 169 16.02 -10.19 -50.14
C ILE A 169 16.12 -11.37 -51.10
N ARG A 170 17.15 -11.39 -51.95
CA ARG A 170 17.39 -12.43 -52.95
C ARG A 170 18.68 -13.17 -52.67
N ASP A 171 18.66 -14.48 -52.84
CA ASP A 171 19.84 -15.32 -52.58
C ASP A 171 21.04 -14.96 -53.46
N ILE A 172 22.24 -15.31 -52.98
CA ILE A 172 23.53 -15.09 -53.66
C ILE A 172 23.66 -15.77 -55.05
N THR A 173 22.69 -16.60 -55.43
CA THR A 173 22.64 -17.26 -56.75
C THR A 173 21.65 -16.59 -57.71
N ASP A 174 21.05 -15.47 -57.32
CA ASP A 174 19.97 -14.77 -58.02
C ASP A 174 18.76 -15.67 -58.34
N SER A 175 18.53 -16.75 -57.59
CA SER A 175 17.59 -17.80 -58.02
C SER A 175 16.26 -17.82 -57.25
N ASN A 176 16.25 -17.45 -55.96
CA ASN A 176 15.06 -17.40 -55.10
C ASN A 176 15.02 -16.11 -54.24
N TRP A 177 13.80 -15.76 -53.81
CA TRP A 177 13.57 -14.74 -52.78
C TRP A 177 13.56 -15.39 -51.40
N ILE A 178 14.08 -14.69 -50.40
CA ILE A 178 14.15 -15.08 -48.98
C ILE A 178 13.17 -14.19 -48.23
N ASN A 179 12.34 -14.78 -47.38
CA ASN A 179 11.41 -14.09 -46.46
C ASN A 179 11.91 -14.21 -45.00
N GLY A 180 11.26 -13.52 -44.06
CA GLY A 180 11.65 -13.57 -42.64
C GLY A 180 12.96 -12.83 -42.34
N ARG A 181 13.40 -11.94 -43.24
CA ARG A 181 14.63 -11.13 -43.10
C ARG A 181 14.32 -9.67 -42.77
N VAL A 182 13.14 -9.20 -43.15
CA VAL A 182 12.70 -7.80 -43.04
C VAL A 182 11.83 -7.60 -41.80
N PHE A 183 12.20 -6.60 -40.99
CA PHE A 183 11.48 -6.21 -39.78
C PHE A 183 11.44 -4.69 -39.59
N THR A 184 10.62 -4.22 -38.65
CA THR A 184 10.62 -2.85 -38.15
C THR A 184 10.41 -2.81 -36.63
N HIS A 185 10.60 -1.63 -36.03
CA HIS A 185 10.29 -1.33 -34.64
C HIS A 185 8.83 -0.95 -34.42
N SER A 186 8.25 -0.23 -35.37
CA SER A 186 6.92 0.40 -35.27
C SER A 186 6.28 0.53 -36.65
N LEU A 187 4.99 0.24 -36.74
CA LEU A 187 4.15 0.56 -37.88
C LEU A 187 3.25 1.74 -37.52
N THR A 188 3.64 2.95 -37.95
CA THR A 188 2.72 4.10 -37.99
C THR A 188 1.94 4.10 -39.31
N LEU A 189 0.63 3.95 -39.20
CA LEU A 189 -0.28 3.71 -40.31
C LEU A 189 -1.48 4.66 -40.27
N SER A 190 -1.92 5.13 -41.44
CA SER A 190 -3.10 5.99 -41.63
C SER A 190 -4.17 5.28 -42.46
N ILE A 191 -5.44 5.38 -42.06
CA ILE A 191 -6.57 4.95 -42.90
C ILE A 191 -7.37 6.19 -43.26
N HIS A 192 -7.36 6.53 -44.55
CA HIS A 192 -8.03 7.71 -45.09
C HIS A 192 -9.56 7.54 -45.13
N SER A 193 -10.19 7.61 -43.95
CA SER A 193 -11.64 7.67 -43.78
C SER A 193 -12.03 8.35 -42.48
N ARG A 194 -12.66 9.53 -42.55
CA ARG A 194 -13.45 10.05 -41.41
C ARG A 194 -14.73 9.22 -41.18
N ASN A 195 -15.19 8.47 -42.20
CA ASN A 195 -16.33 7.56 -42.08
C ASN A 195 -15.84 6.17 -41.65
N LEU A 196 -15.73 5.99 -40.34
CA LEU A 196 -15.29 4.76 -39.67
C LEU A 196 -16.44 3.75 -39.45
N GLU A 197 -17.61 4.03 -40.04
CA GLU A 197 -18.95 3.61 -39.57
C GLU A 197 -19.41 2.27 -40.17
N ARG A 198 -18.47 1.42 -40.57
CA ARG A 198 -18.73 0.26 -41.43
C ARG A 198 -18.92 -1.02 -40.62
N SER A 199 -20.17 -1.29 -40.24
CA SER A 199 -20.53 -2.44 -39.38
C SER A 199 -20.38 -3.84 -40.00
N ASP A 200 -19.99 -3.96 -41.27
CA ASP A 200 -19.51 -5.21 -41.87
C ASP A 200 -18.01 -5.47 -41.60
N GLY A 201 -17.33 -4.52 -40.95
CA GLY A 201 -15.88 -4.53 -40.71
C GLY A 201 -15.07 -4.08 -41.93
N SER A 202 -15.68 -3.60 -43.02
CA SER A 202 -14.94 -3.24 -44.25
C SER A 202 -14.09 -1.95 -44.13
N GLY A 203 -14.18 -1.23 -43.01
CA GLY A 203 -13.23 -0.15 -42.68
C GLY A 203 -11.99 -0.61 -41.91
N GLY A 204 -12.06 -1.70 -41.15
CA GLY A 204 -10.98 -2.10 -40.23
C GLY A 204 -9.70 -2.58 -40.92
N TYR A 205 -8.60 -2.56 -40.17
CA TYR A 205 -7.28 -3.08 -40.53
C TYR A 205 -7.16 -4.57 -40.20
N TYR A 206 -6.74 -5.38 -41.18
CA TYR A 206 -6.54 -6.84 -41.04
C TYR A 206 -5.10 -7.27 -41.39
N GLY A 207 -4.15 -6.34 -41.27
CA GLY A 207 -2.74 -6.66 -41.40
C GLY A 207 -2.26 -7.56 -40.26
N LYS A 208 -1.20 -8.31 -40.53
CA LYS A 208 -0.66 -9.31 -39.61
C LYS A 208 0.85 -9.19 -39.56
N ASN A 209 1.42 -9.37 -38.37
CA ASN A 209 2.85 -9.35 -38.13
C ASN A 209 3.26 -10.52 -37.24
N TYR A 210 4.50 -10.98 -37.42
CA TYR A 210 5.14 -11.92 -36.50
C TYR A 210 6.09 -11.13 -35.62
N ILE A 211 5.78 -11.04 -34.33
CA ILE A 211 6.67 -10.49 -33.32
C ILE A 211 7.58 -11.60 -32.82
N LEU A 212 8.88 -11.37 -32.93
CA LEU A 212 9.91 -12.18 -32.29
C LEU A 212 10.36 -11.48 -31.00
N THR A 213 10.21 -12.14 -29.85
CA THR A 213 10.70 -11.65 -28.57
C THR A 213 12.21 -11.86 -28.42
N ASN A 214 12.85 -11.13 -27.51
CA ASN A 214 14.29 -11.25 -27.25
C ASN A 214 14.70 -12.62 -26.68
N ASP A 215 13.80 -13.37 -26.05
CA ASP A 215 13.98 -14.75 -25.61
C ASP A 215 13.50 -15.79 -26.65
N ALA A 216 13.22 -15.36 -27.88
CA ALA A 216 12.93 -16.16 -29.07
C ALA A 216 11.59 -16.93 -29.05
N VAL A 217 10.57 -16.38 -28.40
CA VAL A 217 9.17 -16.76 -28.59
C VAL A 217 8.58 -15.97 -29.77
N ILE A 218 7.77 -16.62 -30.61
CA ILE A 218 7.16 -16.00 -31.79
C ILE A 218 5.65 -15.89 -31.61
N TYR A 219 5.13 -14.68 -31.73
CA TYR A 219 3.69 -14.39 -31.71
C TYR A 219 3.26 -13.82 -33.04
N ARG A 220 2.28 -14.42 -33.70
CA ARG A 220 1.54 -13.78 -34.78
C ARG A 220 0.42 -12.94 -34.19
N VAL A 221 0.45 -11.64 -34.43
CA VAL A 221 -0.66 -10.74 -34.13
C VAL A 221 -1.41 -10.44 -35.42
N ASP A 222 -2.72 -10.69 -35.40
CA ASP A 222 -3.68 -10.32 -36.42
C ASP A 222 -4.57 -9.22 -35.84
N ALA A 223 -4.53 -8.04 -36.47
CA ALA A 223 -5.28 -6.86 -36.05
C ALA A 223 -6.81 -7.06 -36.08
N ASN A 224 -7.29 -8.08 -36.80
CA ASN A 224 -8.68 -8.57 -36.81
C ASN A 224 -9.76 -7.49 -37.03
N GLY A 225 -9.39 -6.36 -37.63
CA GLY A 225 -10.28 -5.25 -37.94
C GLY A 225 -10.24 -4.10 -36.94
N ASN A 226 -9.22 -3.96 -36.09
CA ASN A 226 -9.04 -2.71 -35.34
C ASN A 226 -8.92 -1.50 -36.31
N HIS A 227 -9.14 -0.28 -35.80
CA HIS A 227 -9.14 0.91 -36.65
C HIS A 227 -8.63 2.12 -35.86
N GLY A 228 -7.62 2.80 -36.40
CA GLY A 228 -7.20 4.16 -36.04
C GLY A 228 -7.41 5.09 -37.23
N LEU A 229 -7.51 6.40 -37.02
CA LEU A 229 -7.39 7.38 -38.12
C LEU A 229 -5.93 7.47 -38.58
N GLY A 230 -5.02 7.71 -37.64
CA GLY A 230 -3.58 7.64 -37.84
C GLY A 230 -2.90 7.12 -36.57
N PHE A 231 -2.60 5.82 -36.55
CA PHE A 231 -2.22 5.07 -35.35
C PHE A 231 -0.79 4.55 -35.43
N SER A 232 -0.18 4.24 -34.29
CA SER A 232 1.11 3.54 -34.22
C SER A 232 0.99 2.24 -33.46
N TYR A 233 1.67 1.21 -33.96
CA TYR A 233 1.72 -0.12 -33.35
C TYR A 233 3.16 -0.62 -33.26
N PHE A 234 3.58 -1.03 -32.06
CA PHE A 234 4.88 -1.64 -31.79
C PHE A 234 4.75 -2.73 -30.72
N ALA A 235 5.87 -3.36 -30.38
CA ALA A 235 5.94 -4.34 -29.31
C ALA A 235 7.22 -4.19 -28.48
N ASN A 236 7.10 -4.37 -27.17
CA ASN A 236 8.21 -4.30 -26.23
C ASN A 236 7.99 -5.29 -25.07
N ASN A 237 8.94 -5.35 -24.14
CA ASN A 237 8.92 -6.30 -23.04
C ASN A 237 8.16 -5.84 -21.77
N LEU A 238 7.77 -4.56 -21.67
CA LEU A 238 7.18 -3.96 -20.45
C LEU A 238 5.90 -3.13 -20.67
N GLY A 239 5.49 -2.90 -21.92
CA GLY A 239 4.34 -2.05 -22.26
C GLY A 239 4.61 -0.58 -21.99
N PHE A 240 3.69 0.03 -21.24
CA PHE A 240 3.88 1.35 -20.64
C PHE A 240 4.60 1.24 -19.30
N ILE A 241 5.39 2.27 -18.95
CA ILE A 241 6.32 2.27 -17.81
C ILE A 241 6.20 3.51 -16.92
N ASP A 242 6.50 3.33 -15.62
CA ASP A 242 6.57 4.42 -14.64
C ASP A 242 7.86 5.26 -14.76
N SER A 243 8.00 6.28 -13.91
CA SER A 243 9.20 7.13 -13.83
C SER A 243 10.47 6.43 -13.34
N HIS A 244 10.40 5.13 -13.01
CA HIS A 244 11.51 4.26 -12.63
C HIS A 244 11.70 3.11 -13.64
N GLU A 245 11.13 3.24 -14.84
CA GLU A 245 11.18 2.26 -15.94
C GLU A 245 10.50 0.92 -15.63
N ASN A 246 9.58 0.84 -14.67
CA ASN A 246 8.87 -0.38 -14.30
C ASN A 246 7.57 -0.53 -15.10
N PRO A 247 7.17 -1.75 -15.52
CA PRO A 247 5.91 -1.99 -16.23
C PRO A 247 4.73 -1.61 -15.34
N ILE A 248 3.79 -0.81 -15.86
CA ILE A 248 2.57 -0.44 -15.10
C ILE A 248 1.43 -1.46 -15.27
N TYR A 249 1.53 -2.37 -16.26
CA TYR A 249 0.49 -3.35 -16.61
C TYR A 249 -0.90 -2.73 -16.82
N LYS A 250 -0.96 -1.58 -17.51
CA LYS A 250 -2.17 -0.82 -17.78
C LYS A 250 -2.09 -0.06 -19.10
N SER A 251 -3.24 0.16 -19.74
CA SER A 251 -3.41 1.17 -20.79
C SER A 251 -3.35 2.59 -20.20
N ILE A 252 -2.94 3.59 -20.99
CA ILE A 252 -2.76 4.97 -20.54
C ILE A 252 -3.66 5.98 -21.27
N ASN A 253 -4.20 6.93 -20.49
CA ASN A 253 -5.19 7.90 -20.94
C ASN A 253 -4.59 9.04 -21.80
N GLN A 254 -3.29 9.31 -21.63
CA GLN A 254 -2.47 10.22 -22.44
C GLN A 254 -1.06 9.60 -22.57
N TYR A 255 -0.53 9.44 -23.80
CA TYR A 255 0.77 8.79 -24.04
C TYR A 255 1.99 9.73 -24.18
N ASP A 256 1.85 11.01 -23.79
CA ASP A 256 2.85 12.07 -24.05
C ASP A 256 4.29 11.71 -23.64
N GLN A 257 4.44 10.96 -22.53
CA GLN A 257 5.62 10.15 -22.18
C GLN A 257 5.14 8.93 -21.37
N GLY A 258 5.81 7.78 -21.50
CA GLY A 258 5.48 6.59 -20.70
C GLY A 258 5.81 5.22 -21.31
N TYR A 259 6.72 5.12 -22.27
CA TYR A 259 7.16 3.85 -22.87
C TYR A 259 8.59 3.95 -23.40
N HIS A 260 9.26 2.81 -23.59
CA HIS A 260 10.54 2.78 -24.30
C HIS A 260 10.31 3.12 -25.79
N TYR A 261 10.82 4.28 -26.22
CA TYR A 261 10.60 4.78 -27.58
C TYR A 261 11.27 3.86 -28.63
N PRO A 262 10.51 3.23 -29.55
CA PRO A 262 11.01 2.10 -30.35
C PRO A 262 12.24 2.32 -31.23
N PHE A 263 12.60 3.58 -31.54
CA PHE A 263 13.80 3.92 -32.34
C PHE A 263 15.02 4.33 -31.48
N LEU A 264 14.98 4.12 -30.17
CA LEU A 264 16.15 4.17 -29.30
C LEU A 264 16.87 2.81 -29.26
N ALA A 265 18.06 2.76 -28.66
CA ALA A 265 18.80 1.51 -28.49
C ALA A 265 18.22 0.69 -27.33
N ASP A 266 18.10 -0.63 -27.53
CA ASP A 266 17.70 -1.59 -26.49
C ASP A 266 18.69 -1.53 -25.29
N THR A 267 18.19 -1.71 -24.06
CA THR A 267 18.99 -1.87 -22.83
C THR A 267 18.72 -3.24 -22.18
N ASP A 268 19.44 -3.59 -21.10
CA ASP A 268 19.17 -4.82 -20.34
C ASP A 268 17.77 -4.85 -19.67
N LYS A 269 17.09 -3.69 -19.57
CA LYS A 269 15.73 -3.56 -18.98
C LYS A 269 14.66 -3.21 -20.03
N LEU A 270 14.98 -2.32 -20.98
CA LEU A 270 14.04 -1.76 -21.95
C LEU A 270 14.34 -2.31 -23.35
N ILE A 271 13.43 -3.10 -23.92
CA ILE A 271 13.70 -3.85 -25.14
C ILE A 271 12.53 -3.71 -26.13
N THR A 272 12.81 -3.27 -27.35
CA THR A 272 11.85 -3.29 -28.45
C THR A 272 11.95 -4.63 -29.20
N HIS A 273 10.83 -5.34 -29.25
CA HIS A 273 10.72 -6.61 -29.97
C HIS A 273 10.57 -6.37 -31.48
N LYS A 274 10.94 -7.34 -32.32
CA LYS A 274 11.07 -7.10 -33.78
C LYS A 274 9.79 -7.50 -34.50
N LEU A 275 9.16 -6.58 -35.23
CA LEU A 275 7.95 -6.82 -36.02
C LEU A 275 8.32 -7.25 -37.45
N PHE A 276 8.23 -8.55 -37.75
CA PHE A 276 8.41 -9.10 -39.09
C PHE A 276 7.08 -9.17 -39.87
N TYR A 277 7.16 -9.23 -41.20
CA TYR A 277 6.01 -9.49 -42.08
C TYR A 277 5.72 -10.99 -42.22
N ASN A 278 6.76 -11.80 -42.40
CA ASN A 278 6.69 -13.27 -42.41
C ASN A 278 7.21 -13.86 -41.10
N LEU A 279 7.13 -15.19 -40.97
CA LEU A 279 7.82 -15.91 -39.89
C LEU A 279 9.33 -15.60 -39.99
N PRO A 280 10.02 -15.26 -38.87
CA PRO A 280 11.46 -14.99 -38.87
C PRO A 280 12.27 -16.13 -39.48
N ASP A 281 13.29 -15.81 -40.26
CA ASP A 281 14.10 -16.81 -40.93
C ASP A 281 15.06 -17.55 -39.99
N SER A 282 15.20 -18.86 -40.20
CA SER A 282 15.98 -19.75 -39.33
C SER A 282 17.52 -19.60 -39.45
N ASP A 283 17.99 -18.88 -40.47
CA ASP A 283 19.39 -18.53 -40.73
C ASP A 283 19.68 -17.05 -40.34
N LEU A 284 18.81 -16.42 -39.54
CA LEU A 284 19.16 -15.21 -38.78
C LEU A 284 20.20 -15.55 -37.69
N PRO A 285 21.22 -14.70 -37.47
CA PRO A 285 22.20 -14.90 -36.40
C PRO A 285 21.60 -14.51 -35.02
N LYS A 286 22.31 -14.85 -33.94
CA LYS A 286 21.93 -14.40 -32.58
C LYS A 286 21.84 -12.88 -32.47
N GLU A 287 22.82 -12.20 -33.06
CA GLU A 287 23.01 -10.75 -33.03
C GLU A 287 23.70 -10.30 -34.31
N SER A 288 23.53 -9.04 -34.69
CA SER A 288 24.25 -8.45 -35.82
C SER A 288 24.50 -6.96 -35.62
N ILE A 289 25.57 -6.47 -36.25
CA ILE A 289 25.90 -5.05 -36.37
C ILE A 289 25.26 -4.47 -37.64
N GLY A 290 25.09 -3.15 -37.68
CA GLY A 290 24.70 -2.42 -38.87
C GLY A 290 23.89 -1.17 -38.55
N GLN A 291 23.06 -0.73 -39.51
CA GLN A 291 22.25 0.47 -39.38
C GLN A 291 20.99 0.15 -38.56
N TYR A 292 21.10 0.25 -37.25
CA TYR A 292 20.06 0.02 -36.25
C TYR A 292 20.34 0.94 -35.04
N PRO A 293 19.35 1.35 -34.22
CA PRO A 293 19.60 2.11 -33.00
C PRO A 293 20.67 1.49 -32.08
N GLY A 294 21.79 2.19 -31.88
CA GLY A 294 22.96 1.66 -31.15
C GLY A 294 23.97 0.86 -32.01
N ASN A 295 23.79 0.82 -33.33
CA ASN A 295 24.61 0.14 -34.35
C ASN A 295 24.69 -1.40 -34.24
N LYS A 296 23.92 -2.03 -33.34
CA LYS A 296 23.86 -3.47 -33.10
C LYS A 296 22.54 -3.84 -32.44
N THR A 297 21.98 -5.01 -32.73
CA THR A 297 20.93 -5.63 -31.90
C THR A 297 20.95 -7.15 -31.98
N TRP A 298 20.12 -7.78 -31.16
CA TRP A 298 19.76 -9.19 -31.25
C TRP A 298 18.81 -9.43 -32.43
N LEU A 299 18.87 -10.62 -33.03
CA LEU A 299 17.95 -11.03 -34.10
C LEU A 299 17.26 -12.33 -33.70
N LEU A 300 17.94 -13.48 -33.72
CA LEU A 300 17.35 -14.78 -33.35
C LEU A 300 18.12 -15.44 -32.19
N ASN A 301 17.66 -15.19 -30.96
CA ASN A 301 18.13 -15.89 -29.78
C ASN A 301 17.67 -17.37 -29.75
N LYS A 302 18.11 -18.12 -28.72
CA LYS A 302 17.60 -19.47 -28.45
C LYS A 302 16.59 -19.41 -27.30
N PRO A 303 15.47 -20.16 -27.36
CA PRO A 303 14.55 -20.30 -26.24
C PRO A 303 15.29 -20.74 -24.97
N VAL A 304 14.93 -20.12 -23.84
CA VAL A 304 15.50 -20.44 -22.53
C VAL A 304 14.66 -21.52 -21.87
N VAL A 305 15.31 -22.56 -21.36
CA VAL A 305 14.70 -23.52 -20.43
C VAL A 305 15.40 -23.34 -19.10
N ALA A 306 14.63 -23.04 -18.06
CA ALA A 306 15.15 -22.93 -16.70
C ALA A 306 14.97 -24.26 -15.97
N GLU A 307 15.90 -24.58 -15.08
CA GLU A 307 15.77 -25.71 -14.16
C GLU A 307 15.41 -25.15 -12.79
N VAL A 308 14.29 -25.62 -12.24
CA VAL A 308 13.83 -25.25 -10.89
C VAL A 308 13.89 -26.49 -10.01
N ASN A 309 14.70 -26.45 -8.96
CA ASN A 309 15.05 -27.59 -8.11
C ASN A 309 14.85 -27.27 -6.62
N SER A 310 15.10 -28.25 -5.75
CA SER A 310 15.20 -28.06 -4.29
C SER A 310 13.96 -27.49 -3.59
N ILE A 311 12.76 -27.60 -4.16
CA ILE A 311 11.56 -26.94 -3.62
C ILE A 311 11.27 -27.39 -2.18
N ARG A 312 11.18 -26.41 -1.27
CA ARG A 312 10.81 -26.58 0.15
C ARG A 312 9.80 -25.52 0.55
N ILE A 313 8.73 -25.95 1.21
CA ILE A 313 7.85 -25.09 1.99
C ILE A 313 8.33 -25.19 3.44
N VAL A 314 8.63 -24.05 4.07
CA VAL A 314 9.08 -24.00 5.46
C VAL A 314 8.34 -22.87 6.14
N GLY A 315 7.66 -23.12 7.26
CA GLY A 315 7.01 -22.07 8.03
C GLY A 315 8.00 -20.99 8.50
N ILE A 316 7.48 -19.84 8.93
CA ILE A 316 8.32 -18.71 9.38
C ILE A 316 9.18 -19.11 10.59
N GLU A 317 8.70 -20.06 11.39
CA GLU A 317 9.33 -20.56 12.61
C GLU A 317 10.11 -21.89 12.39
N GLY A 318 10.34 -22.24 11.12
CA GLY A 318 11.31 -23.25 10.70
C GLY A 318 10.80 -24.69 10.49
N ARG A 319 9.52 -25.00 10.77
CA ARG A 319 8.97 -26.34 10.50
C ARG A 319 8.68 -26.52 9.02
N GLU A 320 9.24 -27.58 8.41
CA GLU A 320 8.93 -27.90 7.02
C GLU A 320 7.46 -28.29 6.81
N ASN A 321 6.89 -27.83 5.71
CA ASN A 321 5.53 -28.11 5.24
C ASN A 321 4.41 -27.73 6.24
N HIS A 322 4.70 -26.86 7.21
CA HIS A 322 3.69 -26.27 8.10
C HIS A 322 3.34 -24.86 7.63
N ILE A 323 2.05 -24.50 7.70
CA ILE A 323 1.53 -23.18 7.35
C ILE A 323 0.62 -22.71 8.49
N SER A 324 0.82 -21.46 8.91
CA SER A 324 0.01 -20.78 9.94
C SER A 324 -0.48 -19.42 9.42
N LYS A 325 -1.24 -18.70 10.23
CA LYS A 325 -1.62 -17.28 10.02
C LYS A 325 -0.41 -16.33 9.90
N LYS A 326 0.79 -16.76 10.30
CA LYS A 326 2.08 -16.06 10.09
C LYS A 326 2.68 -16.33 8.70
N GLY A 327 2.10 -17.25 7.93
CA GLY A 327 2.55 -17.64 6.60
C GLY A 327 3.60 -18.74 6.58
N ALA A 328 4.26 -18.87 5.43
CA ALA A 328 5.37 -19.78 5.17
C ALA A 328 6.28 -19.23 4.05
N TRP A 329 7.51 -19.75 3.99
CA TRP A 329 8.48 -19.50 2.94
C TRP A 329 8.50 -20.62 1.92
N ILE A 330 8.33 -20.27 0.64
CA ILE A 330 8.56 -21.15 -0.50
C ILE A 330 9.99 -20.88 -0.97
N SER A 331 10.84 -21.91 -0.99
CA SER A 331 12.23 -21.79 -1.41
C SER A 331 12.59 -22.83 -2.46
N PHE A 332 13.41 -22.45 -3.44
CA PHE A 332 13.81 -23.28 -4.58
C PHE A 332 15.15 -22.79 -5.15
N ASP A 333 15.88 -23.65 -5.84
CA ASP A 333 17.04 -23.29 -6.64
C ASP A 333 16.62 -23.05 -8.09
N SER A 334 17.18 -22.04 -8.75
CA SER A 334 16.94 -21.71 -10.16
C SER A 334 18.24 -21.69 -10.98
N SER A 335 18.24 -22.24 -12.18
CA SER A 335 19.36 -22.10 -13.13
C SER A 335 19.35 -20.80 -13.95
N TYR A 336 18.26 -20.01 -13.90
CA TYR A 336 18.09 -18.82 -14.75
C TYR A 336 17.46 -17.63 -14.01
N LYS A 337 18.01 -16.43 -14.23
CA LYS A 337 17.45 -15.17 -13.72
C LYS A 337 16.27 -14.76 -14.59
N GLY A 338 15.08 -14.65 -13.98
CA GLY A 338 13.85 -14.33 -14.69
C GLY A 338 12.68 -14.11 -13.73
N ARG A 339 11.47 -13.94 -14.27
CA ARG A 339 10.25 -13.90 -13.47
C ARG A 339 9.57 -15.26 -13.54
N TYR A 340 9.03 -15.73 -12.42
CA TYR A 340 8.42 -17.05 -12.30
C TYR A 340 7.00 -16.91 -11.76
N GLN A 341 6.07 -17.69 -12.31
CA GLN A 341 4.78 -17.93 -11.71
C GLN A 341 4.89 -19.14 -10.78
N ILE A 342 4.52 -18.95 -9.52
CA ILE A 342 4.33 -19.98 -8.51
C ILE A 342 2.83 -20.19 -8.38
N ALA A 343 2.34 -21.37 -8.76
CA ALA A 343 0.96 -21.77 -8.54
C ALA A 343 0.88 -22.86 -7.46
N ILE A 344 -0.12 -22.78 -6.59
CA ILE A 344 -0.31 -23.75 -5.49
C ILE A 344 -1.76 -24.22 -5.50
N SER A 345 -1.98 -25.52 -5.74
CA SER A 345 -3.31 -26.12 -5.85
C SER A 345 -3.52 -27.29 -4.87
N SER A 346 -4.77 -27.57 -4.49
CA SER A 346 -5.08 -28.73 -3.65
C SER A 346 -5.23 -30.01 -4.46
N LYS A 347 -4.54 -31.08 -4.03
CA LYS A 347 -4.81 -32.46 -4.49
C LYS A 347 -5.70 -33.25 -3.50
N SER A 348 -6.11 -32.61 -2.40
CA SER A 348 -6.91 -33.23 -1.34
C SER A 348 -8.39 -33.00 -1.59
N SER A 349 -9.15 -34.04 -1.95
CA SER A 349 -10.60 -33.95 -2.17
C SER A 349 -11.40 -33.55 -0.92
N GLN A 350 -10.79 -33.63 0.27
CA GLN A 350 -11.36 -33.18 1.55
C GLN A 350 -10.91 -31.77 1.96
N HIS A 351 -9.74 -31.31 1.49
CA HIS A 351 -9.12 -30.04 1.90
C HIS A 351 -8.92 -29.15 0.66
N GLN A 352 -10.02 -28.83 -0.02
CA GLN A 352 -10.03 -27.98 -1.21
C GLN A 352 -9.90 -26.50 -0.84
N PHE A 353 -9.15 -25.75 -1.65
CA PHE A 353 -8.96 -24.30 -1.54
C PHE A 353 -8.71 -23.72 -2.94
N VAL A 354 -8.92 -22.42 -3.14
CA VAL A 354 -8.74 -21.78 -4.45
C VAL A 354 -7.26 -21.68 -4.81
N THR A 355 -6.90 -22.12 -6.02
CA THR A 355 -5.51 -22.17 -6.49
C THR A 355 -4.87 -20.78 -6.39
N ILE A 356 -3.80 -20.70 -5.61
CA ILE A 356 -3.00 -19.48 -5.44
C ILE A 356 -2.13 -19.31 -6.69
N LYS A 357 -1.99 -18.09 -7.19
CA LYS A 357 -0.99 -17.71 -8.19
C LYS A 357 -0.19 -16.53 -7.65
N MET A 358 1.12 -16.58 -7.76
CA MET A 358 2.03 -15.49 -7.39
C MET A 358 3.10 -15.34 -8.47
N VAL A 359 3.44 -14.12 -8.87
CA VAL A 359 4.57 -13.85 -9.77
C VAL A 359 5.70 -13.22 -8.96
N HIS A 360 6.93 -13.72 -9.15
CA HIS A 360 8.10 -13.22 -8.44
C HIS A 360 9.35 -13.24 -9.32
N SER A 361 10.24 -12.26 -9.15
CA SER A 361 11.57 -12.28 -9.77
C SER A 361 12.48 -13.23 -8.99
N ALA A 362 13.21 -14.08 -9.70
CA ALA A 362 14.19 -15.00 -9.13
C ALA A 362 15.56 -14.82 -9.81
N ASP A 363 16.62 -14.95 -9.02
CA ASP A 363 18.01 -14.93 -9.47
C ASP A 363 18.57 -16.36 -9.67
N ILE A 364 19.76 -16.48 -10.25
CA ILE A 364 20.44 -17.78 -10.39
C ILE A 364 20.91 -18.24 -9.01
N GLY A 365 20.57 -19.47 -8.62
CA GLY A 365 20.83 -20.05 -7.29
C GLY A 365 19.58 -20.09 -6.41
N ALA A 366 19.78 -19.99 -5.10
CA ALA A 366 18.73 -20.17 -4.10
C ALA A 366 17.81 -18.94 -3.98
N ASN A 367 16.51 -19.16 -4.12
CA ASN A 367 15.45 -18.15 -4.04
C ASN A 367 14.48 -18.47 -2.89
N LYS A 368 13.82 -17.44 -2.35
CA LYS A 368 12.94 -17.55 -1.18
C LYS A 368 11.81 -16.50 -1.23
N ILE A 369 10.57 -16.97 -1.26
CA ILE A 369 9.35 -16.17 -1.47
C ILE A 369 8.43 -16.33 -0.27
N TYR A 370 7.84 -15.22 0.20
CA TYR A 370 6.83 -15.24 1.28
C TYR A 370 5.46 -15.61 0.72
N TRP A 371 4.79 -16.55 1.37
CA TRP A 371 3.38 -16.87 1.19
C TRP A 371 2.67 -16.65 2.51
N ASN A 372 1.62 -15.81 2.51
CA ASN A 372 0.84 -15.44 3.69
C ASN A 372 -0.01 -16.57 4.30
N GLY A 373 0.00 -17.78 3.74
CA GLY A 373 -0.80 -18.91 4.20
C GLY A 373 -2.30 -18.82 3.85
N LEU A 374 -2.67 -17.90 2.95
CA LEU A 374 -4.03 -17.77 2.41
C LEU A 374 -4.14 -18.44 1.03
N ASP A 375 -5.37 -18.73 0.62
CA ASP A 375 -5.73 -19.25 -0.70
C ASP A 375 -5.95 -18.13 -1.74
N GLY A 376 -6.28 -18.50 -2.99
CA GLY A 376 -6.54 -17.55 -4.08
C GLY A 376 -7.72 -16.59 -3.86
N ASN A 377 -8.61 -16.88 -2.90
CA ASN A 377 -9.69 -16.00 -2.46
C ASN A 377 -9.35 -15.23 -1.17
N SER A 378 -8.08 -15.21 -0.76
CA SER A 378 -7.59 -14.63 0.51
C SER A 378 -8.23 -15.26 1.77
N GLN A 379 -8.60 -16.53 1.72
CA GLN A 379 -9.13 -17.28 2.86
C GLN A 379 -8.02 -18.16 3.49
N MET A 380 -8.08 -18.40 4.81
CA MET A 380 -7.16 -19.35 5.46
C MET A 380 -7.35 -20.76 4.85
N LEU A 381 -6.24 -21.46 4.65
CA LEU A 381 -6.26 -22.85 4.18
C LEU A 381 -7.07 -23.77 5.14
N PRO A 382 -7.70 -24.83 4.62
CA PRO A 382 -8.41 -25.82 5.45
C PRO A 382 -7.48 -26.47 6.50
N VAL A 383 -7.92 -26.48 7.76
CA VAL A 383 -7.22 -27.16 8.87
C VAL A 383 -7.09 -28.66 8.57
N GLY A 384 -5.89 -29.20 8.72
CA GLY A 384 -5.60 -30.62 8.42
C GLY A 384 -4.12 -30.95 8.50
N LYS A 385 -3.80 -32.25 8.64
CA LYS A 385 -2.42 -32.73 8.84
C LYS A 385 -1.94 -33.60 7.68
N GLY A 386 -0.84 -33.20 7.04
CA GLY A 386 -0.18 -33.96 5.98
C GLY A 386 -0.98 -34.16 4.68
N TYR A 387 -1.92 -33.27 4.34
CA TYR A 387 -2.72 -33.41 3.11
C TYR A 387 -1.96 -32.92 1.85
N PRO A 388 -2.18 -33.53 0.68
CA PRO A 388 -1.39 -33.24 -0.51
C PRO A 388 -1.83 -31.96 -1.22
N ILE A 389 -0.83 -31.16 -1.60
CA ILE A 389 -0.91 -30.02 -2.51
C ILE A 389 0.10 -30.19 -3.64
N GLU A 390 -0.09 -29.43 -4.71
CA GLU A 390 0.84 -29.31 -5.83
C GLU A 390 1.36 -27.88 -5.92
N VAL A 391 2.67 -27.74 -6.14
CA VAL A 391 3.37 -26.49 -6.36
C VAL A 391 4.01 -26.54 -7.74
N ASP A 392 3.51 -25.72 -8.66
CA ASP A 392 4.11 -25.49 -9.97
C ASP A 392 4.97 -24.24 -9.92
N ILE A 393 6.22 -24.32 -10.39
CA ILE A 393 7.06 -23.14 -10.62
C ILE A 393 7.44 -23.10 -12.10
N SER A 394 6.90 -22.11 -12.80
CA SER A 394 7.04 -21.92 -14.25
C SER A 394 7.76 -20.62 -14.54
N LEU A 395 8.69 -20.63 -15.49
CA LEU A 395 9.29 -19.39 -16.01
C LEU A 395 8.24 -18.62 -16.82
N LEU A 396 8.07 -17.32 -16.57
CA LEU A 396 7.49 -16.41 -17.56
C LEU A 396 8.58 -16.13 -18.60
N ASP A 397 8.34 -16.60 -19.82
CA ASP A 397 9.13 -16.33 -21.02
C ASP A 397 8.21 -15.84 -22.14
N GLY A 398 8.78 -15.22 -23.17
CA GLY A 398 8.02 -14.62 -24.26
C GLY A 398 7.07 -13.52 -23.81
N GLU A 399 7.41 -12.77 -22.76
CA GLU A 399 6.61 -11.62 -22.34
C GLU A 399 6.67 -10.52 -23.39
N VAL A 400 5.48 -10.20 -23.90
CA VAL A 400 5.28 -9.21 -24.95
C VAL A 400 4.04 -8.39 -24.66
N HIS A 401 4.24 -7.08 -24.72
CA HIS A 401 3.18 -6.09 -24.73
C HIS A 401 2.97 -5.58 -26.16
N PHE A 402 1.75 -5.15 -26.45
CA PHE A 402 1.31 -4.69 -27.76
C PHE A 402 0.76 -3.24 -27.70
N PRO A 403 1.56 -2.20 -27.37
CA PRO A 403 1.06 -0.83 -27.35
C PRO A 403 0.52 -0.37 -28.70
N PHE A 404 -0.76 0.04 -28.71
CA PHE A 404 -1.40 0.75 -29.80
C PHE A 404 -1.68 2.20 -29.40
N LEU A 405 -1.07 3.15 -30.10
CA LEU A 405 -1.28 4.60 -29.91
C LEU A 405 -2.23 5.14 -30.98
N ASP A 406 -3.17 6.01 -30.60
CA ASP A 406 -4.19 6.62 -31.49
C ASP A 406 -5.05 5.58 -32.27
N ILE A 407 -5.35 4.46 -31.63
CA ILE A 407 -6.31 3.47 -32.13
C ILE A 407 -7.73 3.83 -31.64
N GLU A 408 -8.70 4.04 -32.54
CA GLU A 408 -10.06 4.42 -32.18
C GLU A 408 -10.85 3.26 -31.57
N VAL A 409 -10.78 2.08 -32.20
CA VAL A 409 -11.64 0.93 -31.87
C VAL A 409 -10.98 -0.42 -32.17
N ASN A 410 -11.37 -1.45 -31.41
CA ASN A 410 -11.03 -2.86 -31.64
C ASN A 410 -12.21 -3.79 -31.28
N PRO A 411 -13.37 -3.69 -31.97
CA PRO A 411 -14.59 -4.36 -31.53
C PRO A 411 -14.60 -5.88 -31.80
N GLN A 412 -13.69 -6.37 -32.64
CA GLN A 412 -13.48 -7.80 -32.88
C GLN A 412 -12.43 -8.41 -31.93
N GLY A 413 -11.53 -7.61 -31.37
CA GLY A 413 -10.41 -8.04 -30.52
C GLY A 413 -9.26 -8.62 -31.34
N LEU A 414 -8.02 -8.38 -30.91
CA LEU A 414 -6.80 -8.93 -31.52
C LEU A 414 -6.84 -10.46 -31.51
N LEU A 415 -6.32 -11.10 -32.56
CA LEU A 415 -6.03 -12.53 -32.52
C LEU A 415 -4.52 -12.72 -32.43
N VAL A 416 -4.08 -13.37 -31.34
CA VAL A 416 -2.66 -13.54 -31.01
C VAL A 416 -2.36 -15.02 -30.89
N GLU A 417 -1.60 -15.56 -31.84
CA GLU A 417 -1.29 -16.98 -31.97
C GLU A 417 0.21 -17.21 -31.76
N ARG A 418 0.60 -18.23 -30.99
CA ARG A 418 2.02 -18.54 -30.79
C ARG A 418 2.53 -19.52 -31.85
N PHE A 419 3.75 -19.34 -32.30
CA PHE A 419 4.39 -20.16 -33.34
C PHE A 419 5.74 -20.72 -32.90
N GLU A 420 6.07 -21.90 -33.42
CA GLU A 420 7.46 -22.35 -33.53
C GLU A 420 8.12 -21.74 -34.77
N LEU A 421 9.47 -21.63 -34.75
CA LEU A 421 10.30 -21.32 -35.92
C LEU A 421 10.14 -22.34 -37.07
N SER A 422 9.55 -23.51 -36.79
CA SER A 422 9.14 -24.53 -37.78
C SER A 422 7.91 -24.13 -38.62
N GLY A 423 7.23 -23.02 -38.27
CA GLY A 423 5.95 -22.61 -38.83
C GLY A 423 4.73 -23.32 -38.21
N LYS A 424 4.94 -24.22 -37.23
CA LYS A 424 3.86 -24.85 -36.47
C LYS A 424 3.17 -23.85 -35.55
N ASN A 425 1.87 -23.66 -35.76
CA ASN A 425 0.99 -22.93 -34.86
C ASN A 425 0.77 -23.73 -33.56
N LEU A 426 0.88 -23.08 -32.41
CA LEU A 426 0.71 -23.65 -31.08
C LEU A 426 -0.65 -23.30 -30.44
N GLY A 427 -1.44 -22.44 -31.09
CA GLY A 427 -2.77 -22.00 -30.64
C GLY A 427 -2.81 -20.53 -30.25
N TYR A 428 -4.01 -20.09 -29.86
CA TYR A 428 -4.25 -18.73 -29.36
C TYR A 428 -3.65 -18.53 -27.97
N SER A 429 -3.15 -17.32 -27.73
CA SER A 429 -2.49 -16.92 -26.48
C SER A 429 -3.52 -16.36 -25.50
N THR A 430 -3.25 -16.51 -24.20
CA THR A 430 -4.01 -15.84 -23.14
C THR A 430 -3.58 -14.37 -23.10
N LEU A 431 -4.51 -13.46 -23.35
CA LEU A 431 -4.29 -12.02 -23.30
C LEU A 431 -4.75 -11.45 -21.96
N TYR A 432 -4.04 -10.42 -21.54
CA TYR A 432 -4.24 -9.64 -20.33
C TYR A 432 -4.29 -8.16 -20.69
N TRP A 433 -5.09 -7.40 -19.95
CA TRP A 433 -5.21 -5.94 -20.07
C TRP A 433 -5.80 -5.37 -18.78
N ASP A 434 -5.57 -4.09 -18.53
CA ASP A 434 -6.22 -3.31 -17.48
C ASP A 434 -6.39 -1.87 -17.98
N ASP A 435 -7.65 -1.48 -18.15
CA ASP A 435 -8.07 -0.17 -18.63
C ASP A 435 -8.77 0.65 -17.53
N SER A 436 -8.58 0.32 -16.24
CA SER A 436 -9.22 1.05 -15.14
C SER A 436 -8.94 2.55 -15.17
N ASP A 437 -7.80 2.94 -15.75
CA ASP A 437 -7.30 4.31 -15.80
C ASP A 437 -7.58 4.99 -17.16
N ILE A 438 -8.30 4.32 -18.07
CA ILE A 438 -8.80 4.86 -19.34
C ILE A 438 -10.13 5.59 -19.13
N SER A 439 -10.25 6.79 -19.68
CA SER A 439 -11.48 7.59 -19.58
C SER A 439 -12.62 6.89 -20.34
N PRO A 440 -13.76 6.61 -19.66
CA PRO A 440 -14.81 5.78 -20.24
C PRO A 440 -15.54 6.49 -21.38
N GLY A 441 -15.74 5.77 -22.49
CA GLY A 441 -16.78 6.09 -23.48
C GLY A 441 -18.17 5.65 -22.97
N ILE A 442 -19.16 5.53 -23.86
CA ILE A 442 -20.42 4.91 -23.43
C ILE A 442 -20.22 3.40 -23.15
N PRO A 443 -21.04 2.78 -22.27
CA PRO A 443 -20.76 1.44 -21.74
C PRO A 443 -20.76 0.30 -22.75
N SER A 444 -21.44 0.48 -23.89
CA SER A 444 -21.43 -0.47 -25.00
C SER A 444 -20.11 -0.49 -25.78
N GLU A 445 -19.18 0.41 -25.44
CA GLU A 445 -17.94 0.69 -26.17
C GLU A 445 -16.70 0.72 -25.25
N MET A 446 -16.87 0.72 -23.93
CA MET A 446 -15.76 0.51 -23.01
C MET A 446 -15.13 -0.87 -23.23
N SER A 447 -13.88 -1.05 -22.80
CA SER A 447 -13.26 -2.37 -22.75
C SER A 447 -14.13 -3.35 -21.95
N ASN A 448 -14.35 -4.55 -22.50
CA ASN A 448 -15.25 -5.54 -21.91
C ASN A 448 -14.56 -6.91 -21.77
N PRO A 449 -14.21 -7.38 -20.56
CA PRO A 449 -14.20 -6.61 -19.30
C PRO A 449 -13.20 -5.43 -19.35
N LEU A 450 -13.37 -4.46 -18.46
CA LEU A 450 -12.47 -3.30 -18.30
C LEU A 450 -11.09 -3.72 -17.75
N ILE A 451 -11.07 -4.78 -16.93
CA ILE A 451 -9.88 -5.34 -16.30
C ILE A 451 -9.86 -6.84 -16.55
N ASN A 452 -8.71 -7.38 -16.96
CA ASN A 452 -8.51 -8.79 -17.26
C ASN A 452 -7.13 -9.28 -16.80
N LEU A 453 -6.92 -9.32 -15.48
CA LEU A 453 -5.69 -9.83 -14.88
C LEU A 453 -5.66 -11.36 -14.73
N GLU A 454 -6.81 -12.05 -14.79
CA GLU A 454 -6.88 -13.51 -14.81
C GLU A 454 -6.52 -14.12 -16.18
N GLY A 455 -6.75 -13.35 -17.25
CA GLY A 455 -6.39 -13.71 -18.62
C GLY A 455 -7.52 -14.39 -19.39
N ILE A 456 -7.67 -14.04 -20.68
CA ILE A 456 -8.67 -14.63 -21.59
C ILE A 456 -7.99 -14.97 -22.92
N LEU A 457 -8.27 -16.15 -23.50
CA LEU A 457 -7.76 -16.52 -24.82
C LEU A 457 -8.22 -15.53 -25.90
N SER A 458 -7.31 -15.08 -26.76
CA SER A 458 -7.59 -14.00 -27.73
C SER A 458 -8.79 -14.26 -28.64
N ASN A 459 -9.03 -15.53 -29.01
CA ASN A 459 -10.17 -15.94 -29.85
C ASN A 459 -11.53 -15.94 -29.13
N ILE A 460 -11.53 -15.93 -27.80
CA ILE A 460 -12.71 -15.66 -26.97
C ILE A 460 -12.84 -14.14 -26.83
N ASN A 461 -11.77 -13.48 -26.38
CA ASN A 461 -11.73 -12.04 -26.21
C ASN A 461 -10.32 -11.47 -26.40
N GLY A 462 -10.12 -10.78 -27.52
CA GLY A 462 -8.84 -10.25 -27.95
C GLY A 462 -8.51 -8.86 -27.41
N HIS A 463 -8.96 -8.51 -26.20
CA HIS A 463 -9.11 -7.13 -25.72
C HIS A 463 -10.02 -6.31 -26.66
N LYS A 464 -11.32 -6.22 -26.32
CA LYS A 464 -12.36 -5.59 -27.17
C LYS A 464 -12.83 -4.25 -26.62
N TRP A 465 -12.70 -3.20 -27.44
CA TRP A 465 -13.16 -1.83 -27.14
C TRP A 465 -13.74 -1.14 -28.40
N GLY A 466 -14.55 -0.09 -28.20
CA GLY A 466 -15.14 0.73 -29.25
C GLY A 466 -16.19 0.01 -30.13
N SER A 467 -16.69 0.67 -31.18
CA SER A 467 -17.59 0.04 -32.17
C SER A 467 -17.48 0.61 -33.59
N TYR A 468 -17.78 -0.17 -34.62
CA TYR A 468 -17.84 0.32 -36.02
C TYR A 468 -19.06 1.19 -36.34
N LYS A 469 -19.66 1.89 -35.37
CA LYS A 469 -20.81 2.79 -35.57
C LYS A 469 -20.75 3.95 -34.58
N PRO A 470 -20.86 5.22 -35.03
CA PRO A 470 -21.16 6.35 -34.16
C PRO A 470 -22.45 6.10 -33.38
N THR A 471 -22.48 6.55 -32.13
CA THR A 471 -23.64 6.45 -31.24
C THR A 471 -24.22 7.80 -30.82
N ASP A 472 -23.47 8.89 -31.01
CA ASP A 472 -23.97 10.26 -31.20
C ASP A 472 -23.09 11.02 -32.23
N TRP A 473 -23.62 12.11 -32.80
CA TRP A 473 -22.99 12.90 -33.87
C TRP A 473 -22.77 14.38 -33.51
N SER A 474 -22.88 14.73 -32.23
CA SER A 474 -22.72 16.11 -31.74
C SER A 474 -21.28 16.61 -31.90
N MET A 475 -21.08 17.63 -32.74
CA MET A 475 -19.75 18.10 -33.13
C MET A 475 -19.06 18.92 -32.03
N GLY A 476 -18.13 18.32 -31.28
CA GLY A 476 -17.37 19.01 -30.21
C GLY A 476 -15.94 18.49 -30.06
N THR A 477 -14.94 19.37 -30.15
CA THR A 477 -13.51 19.02 -30.32
C THR A 477 -12.77 18.72 -29.00
N VAL A 478 -13.25 17.79 -28.18
CA VAL A 478 -12.54 17.35 -26.95
C VAL A 478 -12.94 15.93 -26.53
N ASN A 479 -11.97 15.00 -26.53
CA ASN A 479 -11.82 13.69 -25.82
C ASN A 479 -13.01 12.77 -25.48
N SER A 480 -14.24 13.08 -25.88
CA SER A 480 -15.47 12.45 -25.41
C SER A 480 -16.39 12.01 -26.56
N TRP A 481 -15.80 11.67 -27.71
CA TRP A 481 -16.54 11.11 -28.83
C TRP A 481 -16.96 9.67 -28.53
N TYR A 482 -17.91 9.15 -29.32
CA TYR A 482 -18.47 7.81 -29.15
C TYR A 482 -18.50 7.01 -30.45
N GLY A 483 -18.83 5.74 -30.32
CA GLY A 483 -18.92 4.77 -31.39
C GLY A 483 -17.58 4.40 -31.99
N SER A 484 -17.31 5.02 -33.14
CA SER A 484 -16.12 4.77 -33.94
C SER A 484 -14.95 5.68 -33.62
N HIS A 485 -15.09 6.59 -32.66
CA HIS A 485 -14.08 7.54 -32.20
C HIS A 485 -13.86 7.49 -30.67
N SER A 486 -14.29 6.42 -29.99
CA SER A 486 -14.36 6.40 -28.51
C SER A 486 -12.99 6.37 -27.81
N PHE A 487 -11.91 6.10 -28.54
CA PHE A 487 -10.54 6.06 -28.04
C PHE A 487 -9.67 7.03 -28.86
N GLY A 488 -8.57 6.58 -29.47
CA GLY A 488 -7.89 7.25 -30.61
C GLY A 488 -7.41 8.71 -30.50
N ASN A 489 -7.58 9.38 -29.35
CA ASN A 489 -7.33 10.80 -29.17
C ASN A 489 -6.34 11.02 -28.00
N GLY A 490 -5.08 10.62 -28.19
CA GLY A 490 -4.04 10.67 -27.15
C GLY A 490 -3.95 9.41 -26.28
N LYS A 491 -4.88 8.46 -26.42
CA LYS A 491 -4.93 7.22 -25.61
C LYS A 491 -3.96 6.16 -26.15
N GLY A 492 -3.26 5.49 -25.24
CA GLY A 492 -2.41 4.33 -25.53
C GLY A 492 -3.02 3.07 -24.94
N MET A 493 -3.53 2.18 -25.80
CA MET A 493 -4.09 0.90 -25.37
C MET A 493 -2.97 -0.15 -25.30
N ASP A 494 -2.82 -0.81 -24.16
CA ASP A 494 -1.90 -1.95 -24.02
C ASP A 494 -2.67 -3.26 -24.05
N THR A 495 -2.00 -4.33 -24.46
CA THR A 495 -2.47 -5.70 -24.37
C THR A 495 -1.24 -6.57 -24.26
N TRP A 496 -1.15 -7.42 -23.25
CA TRP A 496 0.05 -8.24 -23.07
C TRP A 496 -0.25 -9.74 -22.99
N THR A 497 0.77 -10.52 -23.24
CA THR A 497 0.77 -11.97 -23.10
C THR A 497 2.17 -12.46 -22.77
N TYR A 498 2.24 -13.69 -22.28
CA TYR A 498 3.47 -14.41 -21.96
C TYR A 498 3.23 -15.89 -22.17
N ASN A 499 4.31 -16.64 -22.32
CA ASN A 499 4.29 -18.08 -22.17
C ASN A 499 4.62 -18.46 -20.71
N LEU A 500 4.19 -19.65 -20.32
CA LEU A 500 4.62 -20.30 -19.10
C LEU A 500 5.40 -21.55 -19.49
N SER A 501 6.72 -21.44 -19.50
CA SER A 501 7.59 -22.61 -19.56
C SER A 501 7.56 -23.32 -18.20
N ILE A 502 6.64 -24.29 -18.09
CA ILE A 502 6.46 -25.14 -16.91
C ILE A 502 7.69 -26.04 -16.78
N ASN A 503 8.57 -25.71 -15.84
CA ASN A 503 9.84 -26.41 -15.69
C ASN A 503 9.70 -27.66 -14.82
N SER A 504 8.92 -27.58 -13.73
CA SER A 504 8.62 -28.73 -12.84
C SER A 504 7.36 -28.52 -12.00
N THR A 505 6.66 -29.63 -11.75
CA THR A 505 5.47 -29.76 -10.90
C THR A 505 5.82 -30.59 -9.65
N TYR A 506 5.55 -30.08 -8.45
CA TYR A 506 5.98 -30.71 -7.19
C TYR A 506 4.82 -30.97 -6.21
N ASN A 507 4.61 -32.24 -5.87
CA ASN A 507 3.68 -32.60 -4.80
C ASN A 507 4.33 -32.44 -3.41
N LYS A 508 3.61 -31.81 -2.47
CA LYS A 508 4.01 -31.65 -1.06
C LYS A 508 2.83 -32.01 -0.16
N ASN A 509 3.10 -32.65 0.98
CA ASN A 509 2.10 -32.91 2.01
C ASN A 509 2.24 -31.85 3.10
N ILE A 510 1.23 -31.00 3.27
CA ILE A 510 1.26 -29.87 4.21
C ILE A 510 0.38 -30.08 5.44
N THR A 511 0.71 -29.37 6.51
CA THR A 511 -0.06 -29.31 7.75
C THR A 511 -0.47 -27.86 8.02
N VAL A 512 -1.77 -27.66 8.28
CA VAL A 512 -2.35 -26.41 8.76
C VAL A 512 -2.99 -26.73 10.10
N ALA A 513 -2.40 -26.22 11.18
CA ALA A 513 -2.82 -26.49 12.55
C ALA A 513 -3.34 -25.22 13.23
N ILE A 514 -4.47 -25.34 13.92
CA ILE A 514 -5.05 -24.29 14.76
C ILE A 514 -5.29 -24.85 16.16
N HIS A 515 -4.64 -24.23 17.15
CA HIS A 515 -4.79 -24.47 18.58
C HIS A 515 -5.62 -23.33 19.19
N ASP A 516 -6.03 -23.43 20.45
CA ASP A 516 -6.66 -22.33 21.22
C ASP A 516 -6.28 -22.55 22.70
N LEU A 517 -5.12 -22.05 23.12
CA LEU A 517 -4.41 -22.50 24.32
C LEU A 517 -4.58 -21.55 25.52
N GLN A 518 -5.62 -21.77 26.32
CA GLN A 518 -5.96 -20.90 27.45
C GLN A 518 -5.42 -21.34 28.79
N ILE A 519 -5.16 -20.36 29.67
CA ILE A 519 -5.04 -20.55 31.12
C ILE A 519 -6.44 -20.34 31.73
N GLU A 520 -7.24 -21.41 31.81
CA GLU A 520 -8.64 -21.34 32.25
C GLU A 520 -8.76 -20.71 33.66
N SER A 521 -7.88 -21.08 34.61
CA SER A 521 -7.89 -20.52 35.96
C SER A 521 -6.56 -20.64 36.71
N ILE A 522 -6.38 -19.77 37.71
CA ILE A 522 -5.40 -19.89 38.79
C ILE A 522 -6.16 -19.65 40.09
N SER A 523 -6.03 -20.56 41.05
CA SER A 523 -6.64 -20.46 42.38
C SER A 523 -5.67 -20.85 43.49
N THR A 524 -5.96 -20.45 44.73
CA THR A 524 -5.18 -20.72 45.94
C THR A 524 -6.03 -21.46 46.98
N ASP A 525 -5.41 -22.20 47.90
CA ASP A 525 -6.09 -22.76 49.09
C ASP A 525 -6.14 -21.78 50.29
N LYS A 526 -5.41 -20.65 50.22
CA LYS A 526 -5.36 -19.60 51.26
C LYS A 526 -5.22 -18.19 50.68
N ASP A 527 -5.90 -17.22 51.30
CA ASP A 527 -5.79 -15.79 50.98
C ASP A 527 -4.84 -15.02 51.93
N VAL A 528 -4.55 -15.56 53.12
CA VAL A 528 -3.64 -14.98 54.12
C VAL A 528 -2.74 -16.08 54.68
N ILE A 529 -1.46 -15.77 54.88
CA ILE A 529 -0.43 -16.71 55.33
C ILE A 529 0.56 -16.10 56.34
N ASP A 530 1.18 -16.96 57.14
CA ASP A 530 2.34 -16.62 57.98
C ASP A 530 3.69 -16.87 57.25
N LEU A 531 4.77 -16.26 57.77
CA LEU A 531 6.11 -16.47 57.22
C LEU A 531 6.58 -17.91 57.45
N ASN A 532 7.16 -18.55 56.42
CA ASN A 532 7.45 -19.98 56.33
C ASN A 532 6.23 -20.92 56.28
N GLU A 533 5.01 -20.40 56.15
CA GLU A 533 3.84 -21.24 55.87
C GLU A 533 3.82 -21.73 54.41
N SER A 534 3.46 -23.00 54.21
CA SER A 534 3.21 -23.57 52.89
C SER A 534 1.71 -23.52 52.53
N TYR A 535 1.42 -23.31 51.26
CA TYR A 535 0.08 -23.25 50.68
C TYR A 535 0.11 -23.77 49.23
N TRP A 536 -1.02 -23.86 48.54
CA TRP A 536 -1.13 -24.46 47.21
C TRP A 536 -1.77 -23.51 46.20
N TYR A 537 -1.13 -23.36 45.02
CA TYR A 537 -1.82 -22.91 43.82
C TYR A 537 -2.30 -24.10 42.99
N THR A 538 -3.47 -23.96 42.35
CA THR A 538 -3.90 -24.82 41.25
C THR A 538 -4.03 -23.98 39.98
N VAL A 539 -3.39 -24.41 38.90
CA VAL A 539 -3.42 -23.78 37.58
C VAL A 539 -4.08 -24.73 36.60
N LYS A 540 -5.06 -24.24 35.84
CA LYS A 540 -5.71 -24.97 34.75
C LYS A 540 -5.28 -24.46 33.38
N ILE A 541 -5.07 -25.39 32.47
CA ILE A 541 -4.65 -25.19 31.08
C ILE A 541 -5.63 -25.95 30.18
N LYS A 542 -6.01 -25.41 29.03
CA LYS A 542 -6.95 -26.06 28.11
C LYS A 542 -6.62 -25.77 26.65
N ASN A 543 -6.94 -26.70 25.75
CA ASN A 543 -6.89 -26.49 24.30
C ASN A 543 -8.30 -26.61 23.70
N GLU A 544 -8.94 -25.50 23.32
CA GLU A 544 -10.26 -25.51 22.66
C GLU A 544 -10.13 -25.65 21.12
N GLY A 545 -8.91 -25.58 20.58
CA GLY A 545 -8.66 -25.50 19.14
C GLY A 545 -8.96 -26.82 18.41
N PRO A 546 -9.25 -26.78 17.09
CA PRO A 546 -9.57 -27.98 16.30
C PRO A 546 -8.37 -28.92 16.08
N SER A 547 -7.14 -28.50 16.40
CA SER A 547 -5.92 -29.32 16.36
C SER A 547 -5.36 -29.54 17.77
N GLY A 548 -4.76 -30.71 18.01
CA GLY A 548 -3.93 -30.92 19.20
C GLY A 548 -2.57 -30.26 19.04
N ALA A 549 -2.12 -29.52 20.05
CA ALA A 549 -0.82 -28.85 20.04
C ALA A 549 0.30 -29.83 20.43
N GLU A 550 1.38 -29.82 19.64
CA GLU A 550 2.60 -30.61 19.85
C GLU A 550 3.67 -29.72 20.49
N SER A 551 4.25 -30.11 21.62
CA SER A 551 5.29 -29.35 22.32
C SER A 551 4.93 -27.88 22.60
N ALA A 552 3.69 -27.63 23.06
CA ALA A 552 3.28 -26.33 23.61
C ALA A 552 4.03 -26.05 24.92
N TYR A 553 4.41 -24.80 25.17
CA TYR A 553 5.25 -24.44 26.32
C TYR A 553 4.43 -23.73 27.41
N PHE A 554 4.23 -24.38 28.55
CA PHE A 554 3.58 -23.83 29.74
C PHE A 554 4.62 -23.29 30.74
N SER A 555 4.31 -22.17 31.40
CA SER A 555 5.11 -21.58 32.47
C SER A 555 4.20 -21.11 33.62
N PHE A 556 4.67 -21.29 34.87
CA PHE A 556 4.09 -20.72 36.08
C PHE A 556 5.18 -20.00 36.88
N THR A 557 5.13 -18.68 36.86
CA THR A 557 6.17 -17.78 37.39
C THR A 557 5.80 -17.27 38.78
N ILE A 558 6.78 -17.31 39.70
CA ILE A 558 6.68 -16.81 41.07
C ILE A 558 7.71 -15.69 41.34
N PRO A 559 7.44 -14.76 42.26
CA PRO A 559 8.35 -13.66 42.62
C PRO A 559 9.49 -14.12 43.55
N GLU A 560 10.60 -13.37 43.54
CA GLU A 560 11.79 -13.67 44.34
C GLU A 560 11.49 -13.63 45.86
N GLY A 561 11.80 -14.73 46.56
CA GLY A 561 11.51 -14.93 47.99
C GLY A 561 10.40 -15.95 48.26
N LEU A 562 9.68 -16.38 47.22
CA LEU A 562 8.91 -17.63 47.24
C LEU A 562 9.78 -18.83 46.84
N LEU A 563 9.35 -20.02 47.24
CA LEU A 563 9.88 -21.31 46.81
C LEU A 563 8.72 -22.24 46.45
N ILE A 564 8.81 -22.93 45.31
CA ILE A 564 7.94 -24.08 45.02
C ILE A 564 8.59 -25.33 45.67
N GLU A 565 7.96 -25.90 46.69
CA GLU A 565 8.48 -27.06 47.43
C GLU A 565 8.22 -28.39 46.70
N SER A 566 7.12 -28.48 45.95
CA SER A 566 6.72 -29.67 45.18
C SER A 566 5.62 -29.33 44.18
N PHE A 567 5.51 -30.09 43.09
CA PHE A 567 4.39 -30.02 42.15
C PHE A 567 3.75 -31.38 41.91
N THR A 568 2.48 -31.37 41.50
CA THR A 568 1.75 -32.54 40.98
C THR A 568 0.89 -32.12 39.81
N SER A 569 0.81 -32.96 38.77
CA SER A 569 -0.07 -32.76 37.61
C SER A 569 -1.17 -33.82 37.59
N SER A 570 -2.41 -33.44 37.30
CA SER A 570 -3.48 -34.38 36.95
C SER A 570 -3.79 -34.23 35.46
N THR A 571 -3.12 -35.04 34.64
CA THR A 571 -3.41 -35.20 33.22
C THR A 571 -4.30 -36.42 33.00
N THR A 572 -5.37 -36.26 32.22
CA THR A 572 -6.22 -37.37 31.74
C THR A 572 -6.13 -37.56 30.22
N CYS A 573 -5.68 -36.53 29.49
CA CYS A 573 -5.61 -36.51 28.03
C CYS A 573 -4.31 -35.90 27.45
N ALA A 574 -3.53 -35.14 28.22
CA ALA A 574 -2.27 -34.55 27.76
C ALA A 574 -1.04 -35.32 28.27
N THR A 575 0.08 -35.18 27.56
CA THR A 575 1.38 -35.76 27.94
C THR A 575 2.38 -34.64 28.21
N SER A 576 3.03 -34.64 29.39
CA SER A 576 4.24 -33.84 29.58
C SER A 576 5.43 -34.56 28.95
N LEU A 577 6.18 -33.83 28.13
CA LEU A 577 7.42 -34.28 27.52
C LEU A 577 8.63 -33.94 28.41
N GLN A 578 8.58 -32.79 29.08
CA GLN A 578 9.70 -32.25 29.86
C GLN A 578 9.22 -31.21 30.88
N ASP A 579 9.29 -31.55 32.16
CA ASP A 579 9.00 -30.65 33.28
C ASP A 579 10.29 -30.05 33.87
N HIS A 580 10.25 -28.76 34.23
CA HIS A 580 11.34 -28.04 34.86
C HIS A 580 10.89 -27.26 36.09
N LEU A 581 11.63 -27.40 37.18
CA LEU A 581 11.51 -26.57 38.38
C LEU A 581 12.75 -25.70 38.51
N ASN A 582 12.57 -24.39 38.68
CA ASN A 582 13.65 -23.42 38.81
C ASN A 582 13.35 -22.39 39.93
N THR A 583 14.31 -21.55 40.28
CA THR A 583 14.19 -20.58 41.38
C THR A 583 13.18 -19.45 41.13
N SER A 584 12.68 -19.33 39.89
CA SER A 584 11.69 -18.33 39.45
C SER A 584 10.31 -18.93 39.12
N GLY A 585 10.13 -20.25 39.21
CA GLY A 585 8.89 -20.89 38.79
C GLY A 585 9.01 -22.35 38.36
N PHE A 586 7.97 -22.78 37.66
CA PHE A 586 7.83 -24.08 37.03
C PHE A 586 7.57 -23.89 35.53
N SER A 587 8.05 -24.77 34.67
CA SER A 587 7.63 -24.84 33.27
C SER A 587 7.52 -26.29 32.77
N SER A 588 6.74 -26.48 31.71
CA SER A 588 6.46 -27.80 31.14
C SER A 588 6.24 -27.71 29.63
N THR A 589 6.87 -28.62 28.88
CA THR A 589 6.60 -28.81 27.45
C THR A 589 5.56 -29.91 27.28
N LEU A 590 4.43 -29.60 26.65
CA LEU A 590 3.20 -30.38 26.64
C LEU A 590 2.75 -30.78 25.23
N ASP A 591 2.34 -32.03 25.07
CA ASP A 591 1.45 -32.45 23.99
C ASP A 591 -0.01 -32.44 24.52
N ILE A 592 -0.82 -31.50 24.02
CA ILE A 592 -2.20 -31.25 24.50
C ILE A 592 -3.23 -31.39 23.36
N PRO A 593 -3.99 -32.50 23.31
CA PRO A 593 -5.03 -32.74 22.30
C PRO A 593 -6.14 -31.68 22.28
N SER A 594 -6.83 -31.58 21.15
CA SER A 594 -8.06 -30.78 21.02
C SER A 594 -9.10 -31.20 22.07
N GLY A 595 -9.72 -30.22 22.73
CA GLY A 595 -10.69 -30.41 23.82
C GLY A 595 -10.10 -30.88 25.15
N CYS A 596 -8.77 -30.97 25.29
CA CYS A 596 -8.12 -31.45 26.51
C CYS A 596 -7.96 -30.34 27.57
N GLU A 597 -8.17 -30.70 28.84
CA GLU A 597 -7.93 -29.86 30.02
C GLU A 597 -6.86 -30.53 30.91
N VAL A 598 -5.97 -29.73 31.48
CA VAL A 598 -4.88 -30.15 32.38
C VAL A 598 -4.89 -29.29 33.64
N SER A 599 -4.71 -29.90 34.80
CA SER A 599 -4.48 -29.17 36.06
C SER A 599 -3.08 -29.44 36.62
N TYR A 600 -2.36 -28.38 36.97
CA TYR A 600 -1.10 -28.39 37.71
C TYR A 600 -1.34 -27.83 39.12
N GLN A 601 -0.82 -28.51 40.14
CA GLN A 601 -0.83 -28.05 41.53
C GLN A 601 0.60 -27.78 42.00
N MET A 602 0.82 -26.60 42.56
CA MET A 602 2.12 -26.08 42.96
C MET A 602 2.09 -25.77 44.46
N LYS A 603 2.88 -26.49 45.26
CA LYS A 603 3.03 -26.20 46.69
C LYS A 603 4.05 -25.09 46.87
N VAL A 604 3.62 -23.94 47.32
CA VAL A 604 4.42 -22.71 47.42
C VAL A 604 4.60 -22.31 48.89
N LYS A 605 5.72 -21.68 49.19
CA LYS A 605 6.08 -21.20 50.53
C LYS A 605 6.84 -19.88 50.44
N VAL A 606 6.52 -18.93 51.31
CA VAL A 606 7.35 -17.72 51.50
C VAL A 606 8.55 -18.09 52.37
N VAL A 607 9.73 -18.15 51.75
CA VAL A 607 11.00 -18.45 52.44
C VAL A 607 11.76 -17.19 52.83
N GLN A 608 11.53 -16.08 52.12
CA GLN A 608 12.07 -14.77 52.42
C GLN A 608 10.98 -13.71 52.19
N ALA A 609 10.68 -12.92 53.23
CA ALA A 609 9.72 -11.83 53.13
C ALA A 609 10.36 -10.61 52.44
N THR A 610 9.73 -10.12 51.38
CA THR A 610 9.98 -8.80 50.79
C THR A 610 8.90 -7.83 51.27
N GLU A 611 9.11 -6.50 51.16
CA GLU A 611 8.08 -5.53 51.59
C GLU A 611 6.79 -5.62 50.76
N GLU A 612 6.86 -6.09 49.51
CA GLU A 612 5.69 -6.25 48.63
C GLU A 612 4.73 -7.37 49.09
N PHE A 613 5.25 -8.47 49.64
CA PHE A 613 4.45 -9.63 50.05
C PHE A 613 3.48 -9.33 51.22
N TYR A 614 3.76 -8.29 52.01
CA TYR A 614 2.86 -7.80 53.05
C TYR A 614 1.62 -7.05 52.49
N PHE A 615 1.56 -6.85 51.17
CA PHE A 615 0.39 -6.27 50.48
C PHE A 615 -0.23 -7.24 49.47
N ARG A 616 0.57 -7.97 48.70
CA ARG A 616 0.12 -9.02 47.78
C ARG A 616 1.28 -9.89 47.27
N ILE A 617 0.99 -11.15 46.97
CA ILE A 617 1.91 -12.08 46.32
C ILE A 617 1.41 -12.38 44.90
N PRO A 618 1.94 -11.68 43.86
CA PRO A 618 1.53 -11.88 42.48
C PRO A 618 2.20 -13.10 41.85
N VAL A 619 1.41 -14.01 41.27
CA VAL A 619 1.90 -15.11 40.43
C VAL A 619 1.26 -15.06 39.05
N GLN A 620 1.89 -15.69 38.05
CA GLN A 620 1.39 -15.72 36.67
C GLN A 620 1.53 -17.13 36.08
N GLY A 621 0.48 -17.60 35.39
CA GLY A 621 0.54 -18.74 34.47
C GLY A 621 0.45 -18.27 33.02
N SER A 622 1.19 -18.89 32.12
CA SER A 622 1.13 -18.63 30.68
C SER A 622 1.40 -19.89 29.84
N ILE A 623 0.85 -19.97 28.62
CA ILE A 623 1.11 -21.06 27.67
C ILE A 623 1.30 -20.56 26.23
N VAL A 624 2.26 -21.13 25.51
CA VAL A 624 2.58 -20.76 24.11
C VAL A 624 2.36 -21.95 23.18
N ARG A 625 1.78 -21.66 22.01
CA ARG A 625 1.56 -22.57 20.87
C ARG A 625 2.85 -23.20 20.33
N SER A 626 2.68 -24.32 19.60
CA SER A 626 3.73 -24.91 18.78
C SER A 626 4.23 -23.94 17.69
N ALA A 627 5.51 -24.04 17.33
CA ALA A 627 6.04 -23.39 16.13
C ALA A 627 5.21 -23.76 14.87
N ASP A 628 5.03 -22.77 13.99
CA ASP A 628 4.28 -22.83 12.72
C ASP A 628 2.86 -23.42 12.83
N SER A 629 2.23 -23.17 13.98
CA SER A 629 0.79 -23.33 14.19
C SER A 629 0.12 -21.99 14.44
N THR A 630 -1.20 -21.91 14.25
CA THR A 630 -1.99 -20.73 14.59
C THR A 630 -2.62 -20.90 15.97
N ASP A 631 -2.55 -19.86 16.79
CA ASP A 631 -3.44 -19.68 17.95
C ASP A 631 -4.21 -18.36 17.68
N PRO A 632 -5.57 -18.35 17.66
CA PRO A 632 -6.35 -17.23 17.13
C PRO A 632 -6.03 -15.86 17.74
N ASP A 633 -5.82 -15.82 19.07
CA ASP A 633 -5.55 -14.65 19.90
C ASP A 633 -4.13 -14.62 20.51
N ALA A 634 -3.25 -15.58 20.17
CA ALA A 634 -1.83 -15.58 20.54
C ALA A 634 -0.89 -15.96 19.38
N ILE A 635 -0.76 -15.07 18.41
CA ILE A 635 0.23 -15.22 17.34
C ILE A 635 0.87 -13.90 16.92
N SER A 636 2.18 -13.81 17.12
CA SER A 636 3.01 -12.70 16.63
C SER A 636 3.17 -12.78 15.12
N LEU A 637 2.69 -11.76 14.40
CA LEU A 637 2.80 -11.63 12.94
C LEU A 637 4.13 -11.00 12.49
N ASP A 638 5.07 -10.77 13.40
CA ASP A 638 6.43 -10.31 13.09
C ASP A 638 7.21 -11.42 12.37
N LEU A 639 7.51 -11.20 11.08
CA LEU A 639 8.25 -12.14 10.24
C LEU A 639 9.74 -12.27 10.60
N SER A 640 10.27 -11.41 11.47
CA SER A 640 11.63 -11.53 12.02
C SER A 640 11.73 -12.52 13.19
N LYS A 641 10.62 -12.80 13.88
CA LYS A 641 10.51 -13.78 14.96
C LYS A 641 10.47 -15.21 14.40
N THR A 642 11.64 -15.84 14.27
CA THR A 642 11.83 -17.20 13.72
C THR A 642 11.59 -18.34 14.72
N SER A 643 10.99 -18.04 15.86
CA SER A 643 10.38 -18.99 16.80
C SER A 643 9.18 -18.30 17.47
N PRO A 644 8.25 -19.05 18.10
CA PRO A 644 7.32 -18.45 19.05
C PRO A 644 8.07 -17.67 20.14
N GLY A 645 7.54 -16.51 20.52
CA GLY A 645 8.03 -15.71 21.64
C GLY A 645 7.56 -16.23 23.00
N SER A 646 7.65 -15.38 24.03
CA SER A 646 6.85 -15.63 25.25
C SER A 646 5.37 -15.34 24.98
N ALA A 647 4.47 -15.79 25.85
CA ALA A 647 3.04 -15.50 25.67
C ALA A 647 2.77 -13.98 25.62
N GLU A 648 3.54 -13.18 26.36
CA GLU A 648 3.47 -11.72 26.36
C GLU A 648 3.86 -11.09 24.99
N GLU A 649 4.68 -11.78 24.19
CA GLU A 649 5.07 -11.34 22.84
C GLU A 649 4.12 -11.84 21.74
N GLU A 650 3.42 -12.95 21.99
CA GLU A 650 2.47 -13.58 21.05
C GLU A 650 1.03 -13.07 21.24
N CYS A 651 0.65 -12.69 22.46
CA CYS A 651 -0.72 -12.31 22.83
C CYS A 651 -1.25 -11.09 22.06
N LEU A 652 -2.47 -11.24 21.54
CA LEU A 652 -3.28 -10.19 20.91
C LEU A 652 -4.30 -9.61 21.91
N ALA A 653 -5.17 -8.72 21.44
CA ALA A 653 -6.21 -8.12 22.27
C ALA A 653 -7.21 -9.19 22.78
N ASN A 654 -7.36 -9.28 24.11
CA ASN A 654 -8.14 -10.28 24.85
C ASN A 654 -7.56 -11.72 24.89
N CYS A 655 -6.27 -11.88 24.58
CA CYS A 655 -5.52 -13.13 24.68
C CYS A 655 -5.83 -13.97 25.94
N ASN A 656 -6.21 -15.23 25.75
CA ASN A 656 -6.58 -16.16 26.81
C ASN A 656 -5.38 -16.94 27.41
N ASN A 657 -4.21 -16.88 26.76
CA ASN A 657 -3.00 -17.64 27.05
C ASN A 657 -2.24 -17.21 28.32
N ILE A 658 -2.65 -16.14 29.02
CA ILE A 658 -1.99 -15.62 30.23
C ILE A 658 -3.02 -15.35 31.32
N LYS A 659 -2.69 -15.71 32.58
CA LYS A 659 -3.48 -15.34 33.76
C LYS A 659 -2.60 -14.94 34.93
N ARG A 660 -3.00 -13.89 35.65
CA ARG A 660 -2.35 -13.40 36.88
C ARG A 660 -3.25 -13.62 38.08
N HIS A 661 -2.64 -13.84 39.25
CA HIS A 661 -3.35 -13.98 40.52
C HIS A 661 -2.51 -13.37 41.65
N ASP A 662 -3.05 -12.40 42.38
CA ASP A 662 -2.32 -11.60 43.38
C ASP A 662 -3.04 -11.45 44.73
N LYS A 663 -3.95 -12.36 45.07
CA LYS A 663 -4.83 -12.23 46.25
C LYS A 663 -4.24 -12.68 47.60
N VAL A 664 -3.03 -13.25 47.62
CA VAL A 664 -2.44 -13.83 48.84
C VAL A 664 -1.59 -12.80 49.59
N MET A 665 -1.73 -12.70 50.92
CA MET A 665 -1.08 -11.67 51.76
C MET A 665 -0.32 -12.24 52.97
N LEU A 666 0.78 -11.60 53.36
CA LEU A 666 1.64 -11.92 54.51
C LEU A 666 1.42 -10.93 55.69
N ILE A 667 1.57 -11.37 56.96
CA ILE A 667 1.31 -10.55 58.17
C ILE A 667 2.53 -10.37 59.11
N GLU A 668 2.47 -9.38 60.02
CA GLU A 668 3.60 -8.97 60.91
C GLU A 668 3.38 -9.30 62.42
N PRO A 669 4.35 -9.94 63.11
CA PRO A 669 4.30 -10.21 64.56
C PRO A 669 4.27 -8.99 65.50
N GLU A 670 3.62 -9.13 66.66
CA GLU A 670 3.32 -8.02 67.58
C GLU A 670 4.47 -7.60 68.53
N TYR A 671 5.33 -8.52 68.97
CA TYR A 671 6.39 -8.25 69.96
C TYR A 671 7.54 -7.37 69.43
N GLU A 672 7.45 -6.92 68.17
CA GLU A 672 8.49 -6.17 67.46
C GLU A 672 8.21 -4.66 67.38
N ARG A 673 7.25 -4.12 68.14
CA ARG A 673 6.74 -2.73 67.95
C ARG A 673 7.44 -1.61 68.74
N GLY A 674 8.17 -1.88 69.84
CA GLY A 674 9.05 -0.90 70.53
C GLY A 674 8.42 0.21 71.41
N LYS A 675 9.24 0.86 72.27
CA LYS A 675 8.90 2.07 73.08
C LYS A 675 10.14 2.78 73.69
N ILE A 676 10.19 4.12 73.76
CA ILE A 676 11.35 4.92 74.23
C ILE A 676 10.98 6.03 75.25
N GLY A 677 11.97 6.74 75.83
CA GLY A 677 11.79 7.98 76.63
C GLY A 677 13.05 8.89 76.78
N LEU A 678 12.90 10.19 77.10
CA LEU A 678 13.95 11.26 77.10
C LEU A 678 13.93 12.26 78.30
N VAL A 679 15.09 12.82 78.70
CA VAL A 679 15.26 13.88 79.76
C VAL A 679 16.42 14.84 79.44
N LYS A 680 16.37 16.13 79.87
CA LYS A 680 17.39 17.16 79.56
C LYS A 680 17.75 18.16 80.70
N THR A 681 19.01 18.62 80.79
CA THR A 681 19.51 19.75 81.64
C THR A 681 20.65 20.57 80.99
N VAL A 682 21.16 21.66 81.64
CA VAL A 682 22.28 22.51 81.14
C VAL A 682 23.21 23.06 82.26
N ASP A 683 24.49 23.31 81.93
CA ASP A 683 25.50 24.04 82.73
C ASP A 683 26.26 25.10 81.86
N TYR A 684 27.00 26.04 82.47
CA TYR A 684 27.77 27.11 81.77
C TYR A 684 29.28 27.10 82.07
N PHE A 685 30.10 27.46 81.07
CA PHE A 685 31.56 27.54 81.14
C PHE A 685 32.14 28.76 80.37
N ASP A 686 32.65 29.73 81.12
CA ASP A 686 33.64 30.70 80.64
C ASP A 686 34.88 29.94 80.12
N SER A 687 35.19 30.13 78.84
CA SER A 687 36.15 29.33 78.08
C SER A 687 37.43 30.09 77.74
N ASN A 688 37.41 31.43 77.72
CA ASN A 688 38.59 32.27 77.47
C ASN A 688 39.20 32.87 78.76
N LYS A 689 38.41 32.96 79.84
CA LYS A 689 38.72 33.51 81.18
C LYS A 689 38.98 35.01 81.23
N ASP A 690 38.41 35.80 80.31
CA ASP A 690 38.48 37.27 80.35
C ASP A 690 37.44 37.90 81.31
N GLY A 691 36.41 37.14 81.71
CA GLY A 691 35.38 37.56 82.66
C GLY A 691 34.23 38.38 82.06
N ILE A 692 34.15 38.52 80.74
CA ILE A 692 32.98 39.03 80.03
C ILE A 692 32.41 37.94 79.13
N ILE A 693 31.15 37.57 79.34
CA ILE A 693 30.57 36.47 78.56
C ILE A 693 30.56 36.87 77.09
N SER A 694 31.18 36.05 76.24
CA SER A 694 31.56 36.42 74.87
C SER A 694 31.44 35.23 73.91
N LYS A 695 31.61 35.48 72.60
CA LYS A 695 31.61 34.41 71.60
C LYS A 695 32.83 33.52 71.80
N GLY A 696 32.58 32.25 72.06
CA GLY A 696 33.61 31.25 72.38
C GLY A 696 33.36 30.56 73.70
N ASP A 697 32.60 31.20 74.61
CA ASP A 697 32.11 30.58 75.84
C ASP A 697 31.08 29.49 75.56
N GLN A 698 30.81 28.62 76.53
CA GLN A 698 30.13 27.35 76.28
C GLN A 698 29.00 27.06 77.27
N LEU A 699 27.90 26.49 76.75
CA LEU A 699 26.91 25.77 77.53
C LEU A 699 27.09 24.26 77.33
N GLU A 700 26.99 23.48 78.39
CA GLU A 700 27.00 22.01 78.30
C GLU A 700 25.61 21.46 78.64
N TYR A 701 24.87 21.06 77.60
CA TYR A 701 23.59 20.37 77.75
C TYR A 701 23.80 18.87 78.02
N LYS A 702 22.92 18.26 78.81
CA LYS A 702 23.00 16.85 79.21
C LYS A 702 21.65 16.16 78.96
N PHE A 703 21.67 15.00 78.31
CA PHE A 703 20.48 14.27 77.84
C PHE A 703 20.49 12.81 78.32
N ARG A 704 19.37 12.29 78.81
CA ARG A 704 19.22 10.85 79.13
C ARG A 704 18.16 10.20 78.27
N VAL A 705 18.45 9.04 77.69
CA VAL A 705 17.58 8.31 76.74
C VAL A 705 17.42 6.87 77.22
N LYS A 706 16.21 6.32 77.17
CA LYS A 706 15.91 4.97 77.69
C LYS A 706 14.94 4.18 76.82
N ASN A 707 15.24 2.90 76.54
CA ASN A 707 14.26 1.98 75.94
C ASN A 707 13.33 1.44 77.04
N LEU A 708 12.02 1.64 76.85
CA LEU A 708 10.96 1.26 77.79
C LEU A 708 10.16 0.02 77.33
N GLY A 709 10.47 -0.52 76.15
CA GLY A 709 9.85 -1.71 75.57
C GLY A 709 10.78 -2.94 75.57
N GLN A 710 10.25 -4.08 75.13
CA GLN A 710 11.02 -5.33 75.02
C GLN A 710 11.80 -5.45 73.71
N THR A 711 11.31 -4.84 72.63
CA THR A 711 11.99 -4.82 71.33
C THR A 711 13.28 -3.97 71.41
N PRO A 712 14.42 -4.45 70.88
CA PRO A 712 15.59 -3.59 70.69
C PRO A 712 15.28 -2.46 69.71
N LEU A 713 15.68 -1.24 70.05
CA LEU A 713 15.46 -0.04 69.21
C LEU A 713 16.78 0.39 68.55
N GLN A 714 16.71 0.84 67.31
CA GLN A 714 17.86 1.21 66.47
C GLN A 714 17.62 2.52 65.72
N ARG A 715 18.67 3.07 65.11
CA ARG A 715 18.65 4.39 64.41
C ARG A 715 18.03 5.48 65.31
N LEU A 716 18.46 5.52 66.56
CA LEU A 716 18.01 6.54 67.51
C LEU A 716 18.46 7.92 66.99
N ALA A 717 17.55 8.88 66.91
CA ALA A 717 17.79 10.23 66.40
C ALA A 717 17.34 11.24 67.45
N LEU A 718 18.29 11.69 68.30
CA LEU A 718 18.06 12.77 69.26
C LEU A 718 18.19 14.12 68.54
N ILE A 719 17.08 14.82 68.39
CA ILE A 719 16.97 16.10 67.69
C ILE A 719 16.73 17.20 68.73
N ASP A 720 17.51 18.28 68.65
CA ASP A 720 17.26 19.51 69.37
C ASP A 720 17.68 20.64 68.44
N GLU A 721 16.67 21.23 67.79
CA GLU A 721 16.81 22.13 66.64
C GLU A 721 17.69 23.37 66.94
N LYS A 722 17.90 23.67 68.23
CA LYS A 722 18.70 24.80 68.67
C LYS A 722 20.18 24.49 68.87
N LEU A 723 20.54 23.24 69.21
CA LEU A 723 21.95 22.84 69.33
C LEU A 723 22.50 22.21 68.05
N SER A 724 21.64 21.66 67.18
CA SER A 724 21.97 21.27 65.81
C SER A 724 20.72 21.16 64.93
N SER A 725 20.84 21.53 63.66
CA SER A 725 19.80 21.29 62.63
C SER A 725 19.78 19.84 62.11
N THR A 726 20.65 18.98 62.61
CA THR A 726 20.68 17.53 62.39
C THR A 726 20.64 16.80 63.74
N PRO A 727 20.23 15.52 63.81
CA PRO A 727 20.13 14.82 65.09
C PRO A 727 21.52 14.71 65.77
N ILE A 728 21.67 15.44 66.87
CA ILE A 728 22.89 15.63 67.68
C ILE A 728 23.51 14.30 68.10
N TRP A 729 22.66 13.31 68.33
CA TRP A 729 23.06 11.95 68.58
C TRP A 729 22.23 11.03 67.69
N SER A 730 22.86 10.61 66.59
CA SER A 730 22.31 9.70 65.56
C SER A 730 23.22 8.48 65.30
N PRO A 731 23.61 7.70 66.34
CA PRO A 731 24.50 6.56 66.11
C PRO A 731 23.77 5.38 65.47
N ASN A 732 24.55 4.53 64.81
CA ASN A 732 24.19 3.14 64.58
C ASN A 732 24.37 2.32 65.88
N LEU A 733 23.63 2.71 66.94
CA LEU A 733 23.53 2.00 68.21
C LEU A 733 22.15 1.34 68.33
N THR A 734 22.14 0.11 68.83
CA THR A 734 20.91 -0.58 69.25
C THR A 734 20.76 -0.46 70.77
N LEU A 735 19.70 0.20 71.23
CA LEU A 735 19.35 0.34 72.65
C LEU A 735 18.46 -0.84 73.07
N LYS A 736 18.95 -1.70 73.97
CA LYS A 736 18.25 -2.93 74.39
C LYS A 736 17.13 -2.64 75.38
N SER A 737 16.23 -3.61 75.60
CA SER A 737 15.13 -3.51 76.56
C SER A 737 15.60 -3.02 77.94
N GLY A 738 14.99 -1.93 78.44
CA GLY A 738 15.31 -1.32 79.75
C GLY A 738 16.62 -0.52 79.80
N GLU A 739 17.39 -0.49 78.72
CA GLU A 739 18.71 0.12 78.67
C GLU A 739 18.64 1.66 78.61
N GLU A 740 19.45 2.33 79.43
CA GLU A 740 19.56 3.79 79.52
C GLU A 740 20.95 4.25 79.07
N ARG A 741 21.03 5.48 78.55
CA ARG A 741 22.28 6.17 78.21
C ARG A 741 22.21 7.66 78.55
N LEU A 742 23.38 8.25 78.82
CA LEU A 742 23.59 9.67 79.05
C LEU A 742 24.49 10.23 77.93
N PHE A 743 24.12 11.39 77.40
CA PHE A 743 24.90 12.15 76.42
C PHE A 743 25.10 13.58 76.92
N THR A 744 26.22 14.19 76.55
CA THR A 744 26.45 15.62 76.77
C THR A 744 26.79 16.27 75.44
N TYR A 745 26.34 17.51 75.24
CA TYR A 745 26.62 18.28 74.04
C TYR A 745 27.00 19.70 74.41
N LYS A 746 28.12 20.17 73.88
CA LYS A 746 28.64 21.50 74.13
C LYS A 746 28.21 22.46 73.03
N TYR A 747 27.45 23.46 73.43
CA TYR A 747 27.00 24.56 72.60
C TYR A 747 27.94 25.74 72.81
N VAL A 748 28.76 26.06 71.81
CA VAL A 748 29.54 27.30 71.81
C VAL A 748 28.57 28.45 71.54
N LEU A 749 28.55 29.43 72.44
CA LEU A 749 27.65 30.56 72.37
C LEU A 749 28.00 31.42 71.14
N THR A 750 26.97 31.74 70.34
CA THR A 750 27.07 32.43 69.05
C THR A 750 26.69 33.91 69.16
N GLU A 751 27.03 34.77 68.19
CA GLU A 751 26.66 36.20 68.27
C GLU A 751 25.16 36.50 68.29
N SER A 752 24.28 35.52 68.05
CA SER A 752 22.86 35.69 68.36
C SER A 752 22.57 35.51 69.86
N ASP A 753 23.29 34.62 70.54
CA ASP A 753 23.22 34.43 71.99
C ASP A 753 23.92 35.58 72.72
N ILE A 754 25.03 36.06 72.14
CA ILE A 754 25.76 37.28 72.49
C ILE A 754 25.04 38.54 71.95
N VAL A 755 23.71 38.53 71.75
CA VAL A 755 22.88 39.72 71.43
C VAL A 755 21.47 39.62 72.00
N ASN A 756 20.87 38.43 72.08
CA ASN A 756 19.48 38.27 72.48
C ASN A 756 19.24 38.42 74.00
N ASN A 757 20.30 38.37 74.81
CA ASN A 757 20.22 38.35 76.28
C ASN A 757 19.23 37.30 76.86
N ILE A 758 18.81 36.28 76.09
CA ILE A 758 18.12 35.08 76.59
C ILE A 758 18.14 33.88 75.60
N ILE A 759 18.13 32.66 76.14
CA ILE A 759 18.10 31.35 75.48
C ILE A 759 17.03 30.51 76.20
N ILE A 760 16.07 29.90 75.48
CA ILE A 760 15.21 28.79 75.97
C ILE A 760 15.40 27.59 75.02
N ASN A 761 15.24 26.33 75.49
CA ASN A 761 15.44 25.13 74.65
C ASN A 761 14.82 23.77 75.14
N SER A 762 14.35 22.90 74.21
CA SER A 762 13.84 21.51 74.40
C SER A 762 14.25 20.57 73.23
N ALA A 763 14.15 19.25 73.42
CA ALA A 763 14.56 18.21 72.46
C ALA A 763 13.49 17.11 72.24
N HIS A 764 13.70 16.28 71.21
CA HIS A 764 12.85 15.17 70.75
C HIS A 764 13.72 13.94 70.44
N ILE A 765 13.26 12.73 70.73
CA ILE A 765 13.92 11.48 70.36
C ILE A 765 13.01 10.67 69.44
N GLU A 766 13.56 10.22 68.32
CA GLU A 766 12.96 9.18 67.49
C GLU A 766 13.81 7.91 67.55
N ALA A 767 13.18 6.76 67.40
CA ALA A 767 13.83 5.47 67.28
C ALA A 767 13.00 4.52 66.43
N TYR A 768 13.66 3.53 65.85
CA TYR A 768 13.02 2.56 64.97
C TYR A 768 13.15 1.14 65.53
N ASN A 769 12.15 0.31 65.28
CA ASN A 769 12.30 -1.14 65.44
C ASN A 769 13.24 -1.72 64.34
N PRO A 770 13.58 -3.02 64.38
CA PRO A 770 14.39 -3.67 63.33
C PRO A 770 13.79 -3.61 61.92
N ARG A 771 12.48 -3.32 61.77
CA ARG A 771 11.72 -3.21 60.51
C ARG A 771 11.32 -1.76 60.16
N ASN A 772 12.09 -0.76 60.62
CA ASN A 772 11.89 0.65 60.27
C ASN A 772 10.51 1.26 60.62
N ARG A 773 9.72 0.66 61.53
CA ARG A 773 8.57 1.31 62.18
C ARG A 773 9.06 2.21 63.32
N ILE A 774 8.44 3.37 63.49
CA ILE A 774 8.91 4.47 64.36
C ILE A 774 8.25 4.47 65.75
N THR A 775 8.99 4.91 66.77
CA THR A 775 8.52 5.27 68.12
C THR A 775 9.31 6.48 68.62
N SER A 776 8.72 7.34 69.46
CA SER A 776 9.31 8.64 69.82
C SER A 776 8.88 9.16 71.20
N ASP A 777 9.60 10.16 71.72
CA ASP A 777 9.33 10.87 72.99
C ASP A 777 9.94 12.30 73.00
N ILE A 778 9.50 13.18 73.90
CA ILE A 778 9.98 14.57 74.01
C ILE A 778 10.75 14.77 75.33
N SER A 779 11.66 15.73 75.40
CA SER A 779 12.49 15.97 76.59
C SER A 779 11.82 16.86 77.62
N GLY A 780 11.76 16.41 78.87
CA GLY A 780 11.55 17.29 80.02
C GLY A 780 12.56 17.11 81.14
N SER A 781 12.11 17.37 82.37
CA SER A 781 12.93 17.27 83.58
C SER A 781 13.02 15.84 84.15
N ASP A 782 12.09 14.98 83.78
CA ASP A 782 12.09 13.52 84.04
C ASP A 782 11.38 12.78 82.90
N PHE A 783 11.48 11.44 82.88
CA PHE A 783 10.98 10.55 81.82
C PHE A 783 9.42 10.47 81.74
N GLY A 784 8.70 11.46 82.26
CA GLY A 784 7.24 11.54 82.23
C GLY A 784 6.70 12.95 81.97
N ASN A 785 7.53 13.90 81.51
CA ASN A 785 7.11 15.26 81.16
C ASN A 785 8.02 15.91 80.10
N ASP A 786 7.60 17.07 79.58
CA ASP A 786 8.19 17.75 78.41
C ASP A 786 8.77 19.17 78.69
N ASN A 787 9.21 19.48 79.92
CA ASN A 787 9.57 20.85 80.35
C ASN A 787 10.95 21.41 79.84
N PRO A 788 11.05 22.70 79.41
CA PRO A 788 12.25 23.34 78.78
C PRO A 788 13.37 23.94 79.71
N THR A 789 14.49 24.43 79.14
CA THR A 789 15.78 24.86 79.80
C THR A 789 16.35 26.26 79.33
N VAL A 790 17.17 27.07 80.08
CA VAL A 790 17.38 28.58 79.86
C VAL A 790 18.81 29.30 80.12
N PHE A 791 19.30 30.39 79.40
CA PHE A 791 20.58 31.27 79.60
C PHE A 791 20.67 32.72 78.84
N SER A 792 21.76 33.60 78.72
CA SER A 792 21.72 35.09 78.20
C SER A 792 22.98 36.14 78.03
N PHE A 793 23.40 36.89 76.90
CA PHE A 793 24.38 38.14 76.81
C PHE A 793 24.68 38.98 75.42
N GLU A 794 25.79 39.83 75.15
CA GLU A 794 26.03 41.02 74.11
C GLU A 794 27.44 41.32 73.27
N ASN A 795 27.59 41.99 72.02
CA ASN A 795 28.92 42.29 71.21
C ASN A 795 29.19 43.39 70.00
N LEU A 796 30.34 43.43 69.19
CA LEU A 796 31.03 44.58 68.35
C LEU A 796 31.77 44.39 66.87
N PRO A 797 32.06 45.37 65.86
CA PRO A 797 31.71 45.60 64.31
C PRO A 797 32.63 45.48 62.97
N VAL A 798 32.05 45.24 61.70
CA VAL A 798 32.56 45.40 60.22
C VAL A 798 31.63 44.84 59.02
N LEU A 799 31.80 45.06 57.66
CA LEU A 799 30.93 44.55 56.50
C LEU A 799 31.63 43.96 55.19
N LYS A 800 30.99 43.02 54.42
CA LYS A 800 31.40 42.39 53.11
C LYS A 800 30.22 41.70 52.30
N LEU A 801 30.33 41.39 50.99
CA LEU A 801 29.28 40.75 50.11
C LEU A 801 29.76 39.65 49.13
N LYS A 802 28.90 38.66 48.80
CA LYS A 802 29.02 37.66 47.71
C LYS A 802 27.65 37.36 47.08
N LYS A 803 27.57 36.97 45.80
CA LYS A 803 26.30 36.63 45.10
C LYS A 803 26.36 35.29 44.36
N THR A 804 25.36 34.44 44.57
CA THR A 804 25.17 33.19 43.81
C THR A 804 23.70 32.94 43.51
N VAL A 805 23.40 32.18 42.44
CA VAL A 805 22.08 31.54 42.30
C VAL A 805 22.05 30.33 43.24
N GLN A 806 21.00 30.19 44.05
CA GLN A 806 20.91 29.11 45.06
C GLN A 806 19.98 27.94 44.67
N ASN A 807 19.28 28.05 43.54
CA ASN A 807 18.36 27.04 43.02
C ASN A 807 18.70 26.68 41.57
N VAL A 808 18.08 25.61 41.06
CA VAL A 808 17.98 25.35 39.62
C VAL A 808 16.64 25.88 39.09
N GLY A 809 16.53 25.98 37.77
CA GLY A 809 15.25 26.21 37.11
C GLY A 809 14.35 24.98 37.18
N THR A 810 13.07 25.15 36.83
CA THR A 810 12.09 24.04 36.81
C THR A 810 11.84 23.46 35.42
N GLY A 811 12.58 23.93 34.40
CA GLY A 811 12.53 23.36 33.06
C GLY A 811 13.35 22.08 32.90
N GLU A 812 13.35 21.52 31.69
CA GLU A 812 14.08 20.29 31.38
C GLU A 812 15.59 20.49 31.60
N GLU A 813 16.26 19.45 32.11
CA GLU A 813 17.67 19.50 32.55
C GLU A 813 18.00 20.58 33.60
N GLY A 814 16.99 21.18 34.26
CA GLY A 814 17.16 22.24 35.26
C GLY A 814 17.35 23.65 34.65
N GLN A 815 17.05 23.81 33.36
CA GLN A 815 17.02 25.11 32.69
C GLN A 815 16.03 26.06 33.38
N PHE A 816 16.40 27.32 33.54
CA PHE A 816 15.49 28.37 34.03
C PHE A 816 14.50 28.78 32.94
N THR A 817 13.25 28.99 33.33
CA THR A 817 12.15 29.30 32.40
C THR A 817 11.22 30.40 32.93
N VAL A 818 10.21 30.79 32.15
CA VAL A 818 9.26 31.84 32.53
C VAL A 818 8.52 31.51 33.82
N GLY A 819 8.39 32.52 34.69
CA GLY A 819 7.78 32.36 36.01
C GLY A 819 8.62 31.56 37.01
N ASP A 820 9.79 31.03 36.63
CA ASP A 820 10.78 30.64 37.63
C ASP A 820 11.29 31.89 38.36
N ILE A 821 11.62 31.68 39.63
CA ILE A 821 12.34 32.65 40.42
C ILE A 821 13.82 32.24 40.43
N ILE A 822 14.69 33.05 39.82
CA ILE A 822 16.12 33.00 40.13
C ILE A 822 16.27 33.56 41.55
N GLN A 823 16.54 32.70 42.51
CA GLN A 823 16.81 33.11 43.88
C GLN A 823 18.29 33.49 43.97
N TYR A 824 18.56 34.79 43.84
CA TYR A 824 19.88 35.34 44.08
C TYR A 824 20.12 35.39 45.59
N ARG A 825 21.01 34.52 46.07
CA ARG A 825 21.53 34.59 47.44
C ARG A 825 22.64 35.64 47.48
N PHE A 826 22.41 36.67 48.27
CA PHE A 826 23.39 37.66 48.68
C PHE A 826 23.89 37.28 50.07
N GLU A 827 25.10 36.76 50.15
CA GLU A 827 25.75 36.46 51.41
C GLU A 827 26.43 37.75 51.88
N ILE A 828 25.81 38.46 52.83
CA ILE A 828 26.41 39.65 53.46
C ILE A 828 27.15 39.19 54.72
N LYS A 829 28.48 39.36 54.75
CA LYS A 829 29.29 39.06 55.94
C LYS A 829 29.42 40.31 56.79
N HIS A 830 28.75 40.34 57.93
CA HIS A 830 28.89 41.38 58.93
C HIS A 830 29.78 40.87 60.08
N ILE A 831 30.59 41.74 60.67
CA ILE A 831 31.54 41.41 61.73
C ILE A 831 31.32 42.37 62.93
N GLY A 832 30.06 42.74 63.28
CA GLY A 832 29.74 43.04 64.70
C GLY A 832 28.66 44.04 65.20
N ASP A 833 29.06 45.19 65.78
CA ASP A 833 28.24 46.25 66.43
C ASP A 833 27.18 46.79 65.47
N LYS A 834 26.31 47.67 65.94
CA LYS A 834 25.18 48.11 65.12
C LYS A 834 25.57 49.04 63.97
N ILE A 835 25.86 48.49 62.80
CA ILE A 835 25.74 49.21 61.52
C ILE A 835 24.24 49.40 61.21
N ALA A 836 23.84 50.62 60.86
CA ALA A 836 22.49 51.00 60.44
C ALA A 836 22.41 51.27 58.92
N ASP A 837 21.19 51.41 58.40
CA ASP A 837 20.91 51.68 56.98
C ASP A 837 21.70 50.79 55.99
N VAL A 838 21.89 49.52 56.35
CA VAL A 838 22.48 48.54 55.45
C VAL A 838 21.49 48.25 54.33
N LYS A 839 21.96 48.25 53.08
CA LYS A 839 21.12 48.04 51.89
C LYS A 839 21.89 47.47 50.71
N ILE A 840 21.25 46.58 49.96
CA ILE A 840 21.74 46.07 48.67
C ILE A 840 21.17 46.94 47.54
N VAL A 841 21.96 47.22 46.51
CA VAL A 841 21.51 47.78 45.23
C VAL A 841 21.79 46.75 44.14
N ASP A 842 20.75 46.30 43.45
CA ASP A 842 20.81 45.35 42.34
C ASP A 842 19.81 45.79 41.27
N LYS A 843 20.32 46.38 40.19
CA LYS A 843 19.47 47.06 39.18
C LYS A 843 18.59 46.13 38.37
N LEU A 844 18.90 44.83 38.31
CA LEU A 844 18.03 43.89 37.62
C LEU A 844 16.82 43.57 38.50
N ILE A 845 17.03 43.40 39.81
CA ILE A 845 15.97 43.01 40.74
C ILE A 845 15.14 44.22 41.21
N SER A 846 15.75 45.41 41.39
CA SER A 846 15.02 46.67 41.61
C SER A 846 15.88 47.92 41.42
N ASP A 847 15.28 48.99 40.88
CA ASP A 847 15.84 50.35 40.94
C ASP A 847 15.95 50.89 42.38
N SER A 848 15.23 50.29 43.33
CA SER A 848 15.25 50.67 44.76
C SER A 848 16.20 49.79 45.57
N ALA A 849 16.90 50.40 46.54
CA ALA A 849 17.80 49.67 47.42
C ALA A 849 17.04 48.78 48.42
N PHE A 850 17.39 47.50 48.49
CA PHE A 850 16.85 46.54 49.45
C PHE A 850 17.44 46.79 50.84
N HIS A 851 16.72 47.50 51.71
CA HIS A 851 17.17 47.74 53.08
C HIS A 851 17.16 46.43 53.91
N ILE A 852 18.29 46.15 54.55
CA ILE A 852 18.56 44.94 55.32
C ILE A 852 18.20 45.20 56.78
N SER A 853 16.91 45.07 57.08
CA SER A 853 16.30 45.38 58.39
C SER A 853 16.89 44.60 59.57
N LEU A 854 17.51 43.45 59.32
CA LEU A 854 18.12 42.59 60.34
C LEU A 854 19.49 42.07 59.88
N LEU A 855 20.48 42.95 59.93
CA LEU A 855 21.88 42.56 59.85
C LEU A 855 22.26 41.79 61.12
N LYS A 856 22.72 40.54 60.99
CA LYS A 856 23.19 39.75 62.11
C LYS A 856 24.45 40.39 62.65
N SER A 857 24.47 40.70 63.95
CA SER A 857 25.72 41.05 64.61
C SER A 857 26.75 39.96 64.33
N ASN A 858 27.89 40.39 63.80
CA ASN A 858 29.12 39.61 63.76
C ASN A 858 29.11 38.26 63.00
N GLY A 859 28.11 38.03 62.14
CA GLY A 859 28.02 36.84 61.29
C GLY A 859 27.48 37.09 59.87
N LEU A 860 27.18 36.00 59.15
CA LEU A 860 26.61 36.05 57.80
C LEU A 860 25.08 36.31 57.85
N THR A 861 24.65 37.46 57.34
CA THR A 861 23.27 37.70 56.90
C THR A 861 23.15 37.27 55.45
N ASN A 862 22.45 36.17 55.21
CA ASN A 862 22.03 35.81 53.86
C ASN A 862 20.73 36.57 53.57
N TYR A 863 20.77 37.50 52.62
CA TYR A 863 19.57 38.06 52.01
C TYR A 863 19.29 37.29 50.72
N VAL A 864 18.04 36.86 50.52
CA VAL A 864 17.62 36.26 49.26
C VAL A 864 16.73 37.28 48.57
N ALA A 865 17.11 37.73 47.38
CA ALA A 865 16.22 38.50 46.53
C ALA A 865 15.79 37.63 45.35
N ASN A 866 14.49 37.68 45.07
CA ASN A 866 13.83 36.84 44.10
C ASN A 866 13.70 37.61 42.78
N TYR A 867 14.36 37.12 41.73
CA TYR A 867 14.15 37.64 40.38
C TYR A 867 13.19 36.72 39.61
N LEU A 868 12.00 37.23 39.30
CA LEU A 868 10.99 36.51 38.54
C LEU A 868 11.28 36.67 37.03
N ILE A 869 11.56 35.57 36.34
CA ILE A 869 11.83 35.59 34.89
C ILE A 869 10.55 35.91 34.12
N THR A 870 10.63 36.91 33.25
CA THR A 870 9.51 37.41 32.44
C THR A 870 9.49 36.80 31.03
N GLU A 871 8.34 36.85 30.37
CA GLU A 871 8.13 36.32 29.01
C GLU A 871 9.06 36.94 27.94
N GLN A 872 9.63 38.12 28.19
CA GLN A 872 10.51 38.81 27.23
C GLN A 872 11.97 38.30 27.29
N GLU A 873 12.36 37.61 28.36
CA GLU A 873 13.76 37.27 28.62
C GLU A 873 14.17 35.90 28.06
N THR A 874 13.21 34.98 27.91
CA THR A 874 13.37 33.65 27.29
C THR A 874 13.85 33.74 25.83
N ILE A 875 13.59 34.87 25.16
CA ILE A 875 14.12 35.19 23.83
C ILE A 875 15.66 35.28 23.84
N ASN A 876 16.26 35.77 24.92
CA ASN A 876 17.67 36.18 24.97
C ASN A 876 18.65 35.07 25.38
N SER A 877 18.19 33.85 25.66
CA SER A 877 18.97 32.65 26.07
C SER A 877 19.80 32.73 27.37
N LYS A 878 20.13 33.92 27.87
CA LYS A 878 20.75 34.11 29.20
C LYS A 878 20.43 35.46 29.84
N ILE A 879 20.48 35.48 31.17
CA ILE A 879 20.40 36.66 32.03
C ILE A 879 21.79 36.89 32.67
N ILE A 880 22.16 38.17 32.88
CA ILE A 880 23.44 38.57 33.48
C ILE A 880 23.16 39.60 34.57
N ASN A 881 23.67 39.40 35.80
CA ASN A 881 23.31 40.25 36.93
C ASN A 881 24.47 40.54 37.93
N THR A 882 24.48 41.74 38.53
CA THR A 882 25.47 42.26 39.51
C THR A 882 24.79 43.12 40.59
N ALA A 883 25.40 43.21 41.78
CA ALA A 883 24.88 43.99 42.90
C ALA A 883 25.99 44.66 43.73
N SER A 884 25.59 45.46 44.71
CA SER A 884 26.49 46.07 45.71
C SER A 884 25.78 46.21 47.06
N VAL A 885 26.51 46.14 48.18
CA VAL A 885 25.97 46.45 49.52
C VAL A 885 26.58 47.76 50.02
N LEU A 886 25.80 48.52 50.80
CA LEU A 886 26.22 49.71 51.53
C LEU A 886 25.70 49.64 52.97
N GLY A 887 26.29 50.37 53.92
CA GLY A 887 25.82 50.51 55.30
C GLY A 887 26.48 51.66 56.04
N ILE A 888 25.91 52.12 57.15
CA ILE A 888 26.38 53.28 57.94
C ILE A 888 26.68 52.87 59.39
N GLU A 889 27.94 52.96 59.82
CA GLU A 889 28.32 52.60 61.20
C GLU A 889 27.78 53.61 62.24
N THR A 890 26.98 53.17 63.21
CA THR A 890 26.19 54.11 64.05
C THR A 890 27.01 54.98 64.99
N LYS A 891 28.20 54.52 65.40
CA LYS A 891 29.04 55.22 66.38
C LYS A 891 29.81 56.41 65.80
N TYR A 892 30.05 56.41 64.48
CA TYR A 892 30.84 57.41 63.76
C TYR A 892 30.18 57.93 62.47
N ASN A 893 29.03 57.40 62.09
CA ASN A 893 28.21 57.79 60.93
C ASN A 893 28.96 57.77 59.58
N THR A 894 29.79 56.74 59.38
CA THR A 894 30.60 56.52 58.16
C THR A 894 30.02 55.42 57.27
N ILE A 895 30.08 55.62 55.94
CA ILE A 895 29.56 54.66 54.95
C ILE A 895 30.60 53.59 54.63
N ILE A 896 30.21 52.31 54.72
CA ILE A 896 30.96 51.12 54.31
C ILE A 896 30.23 50.50 53.11
N LYS A 897 30.94 49.94 52.12
CA LYS A 897 30.35 49.32 50.93
C LYS A 897 31.21 48.22 50.31
N ASP A 898 30.60 47.36 49.49
CA ASP A 898 31.24 46.27 48.75
C ASP A 898 30.44 45.94 47.46
N ILE A 899 31.05 45.30 46.47
CA ILE A 899 30.39 44.82 45.23
C ILE A 899 30.24 43.27 45.32
N SER A 900 29.35 42.67 44.53
CA SER A 900 29.16 41.21 44.51
C SER A 900 29.86 40.54 43.34
N GLY A 901 30.64 39.49 43.62
CA GLY A 901 31.05 38.49 42.64
C GLY A 901 30.72 37.06 43.07
N HIS A 902 31.43 36.09 42.48
CA HIS A 902 31.21 34.65 42.69
C HIS A 902 31.76 34.20 44.06
N SER A 903 32.76 34.91 44.57
CA SER A 903 33.30 34.83 45.93
C SER A 903 33.14 36.15 46.69
N PHE A 904 33.76 36.29 47.87
CA PHE A 904 33.83 37.55 48.63
C PHE A 904 34.99 38.47 48.19
N GLU A 905 35.83 38.01 47.26
CA GLU A 905 37.10 38.63 46.88
C GLU A 905 37.16 38.96 45.36
N ASP A 906 36.04 38.82 44.63
CA ASP A 906 35.89 39.17 43.22
C ASP A 906 34.55 39.90 42.95
N ASP A 907 34.46 40.55 41.80
CA ASP A 907 33.31 41.35 41.35
C ASP A 907 32.66 40.78 40.05
N LEU A 908 32.79 39.47 39.77
CA LEU A 908 32.33 38.90 38.50
C LEU A 908 30.80 38.80 38.40
N PRO A 909 30.19 39.14 37.24
CA PRO A 909 28.75 39.05 37.05
C PRO A 909 28.24 37.61 37.14
N THR A 910 27.05 37.43 37.73
CA THR A 910 26.35 36.15 37.73
C THR A 910 25.62 36.00 36.39
N GLU A 911 26.06 35.07 35.54
CA GLU A 911 25.30 34.66 34.34
C GLU A 911 24.35 33.48 34.67
N THR A 912 23.22 33.38 33.97
CA THR A 912 22.24 32.30 34.16
C THR A 912 21.55 32.00 32.82
N SER A 913 21.61 30.74 32.36
CA SER A 913 21.02 30.31 31.09
C SER A 913 19.50 30.11 31.19
N ILE A 914 18.77 30.51 30.15
CA ILE A 914 17.30 30.49 30.07
C ILE A 914 16.86 29.64 28.87
N ALA A 915 15.79 28.86 29.05
CA ALA A 915 15.20 28.04 27.98
C ALA A 915 14.59 28.89 26.85
N GLN A 916 14.46 28.29 25.65
CA GLN A 916 13.90 28.91 24.45
C GLN A 916 12.74 28.07 23.84
N PRO A 917 11.63 28.70 23.41
CA PRO A 917 10.48 27.99 22.84
C PRO A 917 10.72 27.51 21.40
N TYR A 918 9.86 26.60 20.96
CA TYR A 918 9.66 26.29 19.54
C TYR A 918 9.13 27.51 18.77
N ILE A 919 9.41 27.59 17.47
CA ILE A 919 8.80 28.57 16.56
C ILE A 919 8.03 27.81 15.49
N THR A 920 6.72 28.04 15.41
CA THR A 920 5.80 27.23 14.61
C THR A 920 5.35 27.92 13.31
N SER A 921 5.01 27.12 12.30
CA SER A 921 4.54 27.53 10.96
C SER A 921 3.07 27.18 10.72
N ASN A 922 2.45 27.61 9.60
CA ASN A 922 1.03 27.32 9.33
C ASN A 922 0.85 26.14 8.37
N ASP A 923 -0.04 25.21 8.72
CA ASP A 923 -0.24 23.94 8.01
C ASP A 923 -1.54 23.93 7.21
N ASN A 924 -1.51 23.27 6.06
CA ASN A 924 -2.62 23.22 5.12
C ASN A 924 -2.78 21.81 4.57
N TYR A 925 -3.94 21.21 4.81
CA TYR A 925 -4.29 19.86 4.36
C TYR A 925 -5.58 19.86 3.56
N THR A 926 -5.77 18.85 2.71
CA THR A 926 -7.03 18.55 2.03
C THR A 926 -7.33 17.06 2.22
N ILE A 927 -8.59 16.75 2.52
CA ILE A 927 -9.07 15.40 2.82
C ILE A 927 -10.48 15.25 2.22
N TYR A 928 -10.95 14.03 1.94
CA TYR A 928 -12.37 13.77 1.75
C TYR A 928 -13.05 13.43 3.08
N GLU A 929 -14.38 13.57 3.14
CA GLU A 929 -15.15 13.12 4.30
C GLU A 929 -15.11 11.59 4.49
N GLY A 930 -15.16 11.14 5.75
CA GLY A 930 -15.00 9.72 6.13
C GLY A 930 -13.56 9.20 6.16
N GLU A 931 -12.61 9.84 5.47
CA GLU A 931 -11.18 9.46 5.51
C GLU A 931 -10.51 9.82 6.85
N ARG A 932 -9.37 9.20 7.18
CA ARG A 932 -8.55 9.52 8.37
C ARG A 932 -7.20 10.10 7.94
N LEU A 933 -6.96 11.38 8.26
CA LEU A 933 -5.74 12.12 7.93
C LEU A 933 -4.76 12.13 9.11
N ARG A 934 -3.48 11.82 8.85
CA ARG A 934 -2.38 12.09 9.80
C ARG A 934 -1.99 13.57 9.75
N LEU A 935 -1.85 14.21 10.90
CA LEU A 935 -1.38 15.59 11.06
C LEU A 935 0.07 15.58 11.56
N ASP A 936 1.02 15.97 10.71
CA ASP A 936 2.44 16.08 11.06
C ASP A 936 2.81 17.54 11.36
N PHE A 937 2.36 18.01 12.54
CA PHE A 937 2.52 19.40 13.02
C PHE A 937 3.95 19.98 12.87
N LEU A 938 4.99 19.15 13.01
CA LEU A 938 6.38 19.62 13.14
C LEU A 938 7.12 19.74 11.80
N GLN A 939 6.48 19.46 10.66
CA GLN A 939 7.17 19.29 9.37
C GLN A 939 7.85 20.58 8.86
N ASN A 940 7.36 21.75 9.29
CA ASN A 940 7.80 23.08 8.87
C ASN A 940 8.17 23.99 10.07
N ASP A 941 8.34 23.40 11.25
CA ASP A 941 8.61 24.07 12.51
C ASP A 941 10.10 24.14 12.85
N LYS A 942 10.48 25.11 13.69
CA LYS A 942 11.84 25.23 14.24
C LYS A 942 11.87 24.79 15.72
N PRO A 943 12.78 23.89 16.12
CA PRO A 943 12.86 23.40 17.50
C PRO A 943 13.32 24.45 18.53
N GLY A 944 12.84 24.30 19.77
CA GLY A 944 13.28 25.02 20.96
C GLY A 944 14.46 24.35 21.69
N SER A 945 14.71 24.73 22.96
CA SER A 945 15.83 24.20 23.79
C SER A 945 15.44 23.05 24.74
N SER A 946 14.22 22.53 24.60
CA SER A 946 13.66 21.41 25.37
C SER A 946 12.82 20.54 24.44
N ASN A 947 12.57 19.29 24.84
CA ASN A 947 11.63 18.41 24.18
C ASN A 947 10.19 18.86 24.41
N ILE A 948 9.31 18.56 23.45
CA ILE A 948 7.87 18.77 23.57
C ILE A 948 7.30 18.04 24.79
N ASP A 949 6.47 18.73 25.59
CA ASP A 949 5.56 18.12 26.56
C ASP A 949 4.29 17.67 25.81
N ARG A 950 3.65 18.59 25.09
CA ARG A 950 2.48 18.34 24.26
C ARG A 950 2.22 19.46 23.25
N ILE A 951 1.35 19.18 22.28
CA ILE A 951 0.75 20.21 21.41
C ILE A 951 -0.64 20.55 21.97
N ASP A 952 -0.85 21.81 22.36
CA ASP A 952 -2.15 22.32 22.78
C ASP A 952 -2.93 22.81 21.54
N LEU A 953 -4.08 22.20 21.26
CA LEU A 953 -5.06 22.72 20.29
C LEU A 953 -5.89 23.83 20.96
N LEU A 954 -5.80 25.04 20.42
CA LEU A 954 -6.42 26.26 20.95
C LEU A 954 -7.83 26.47 20.35
N GLY A 955 -8.61 25.39 20.35
CA GLY A 955 -9.93 25.30 19.76
C GLY A 955 -10.24 23.87 19.34
N ASN A 956 -11.52 23.56 19.14
CA ASN A 956 -11.97 22.29 18.57
C ASN A 956 -12.24 22.45 17.08
N PHE A 957 -11.90 21.43 16.30
CA PHE A 957 -12.48 21.24 14.97
C PHE A 957 -14.01 21.15 15.12
N GLN A 958 -14.74 21.87 14.27
CA GLN A 958 -16.21 21.95 14.29
C GLN A 958 -16.85 20.89 13.41
N HIS A 959 -16.12 20.44 12.38
CA HIS A 959 -16.55 19.51 11.36
C HIS A 959 -15.77 18.19 11.41
N GLY A 960 -15.02 17.94 12.48
CA GLY A 960 -14.25 16.72 12.71
C GLY A 960 -13.68 16.65 14.11
N HIS A 961 -12.82 15.66 14.36
CA HIS A 961 -12.13 15.48 15.63
C HIS A 961 -10.71 14.98 15.41
N VAL A 962 -9.83 15.22 16.40
CA VAL A 962 -8.45 14.69 16.39
C VAL A 962 -8.29 13.69 17.52
N ILE A 963 -7.74 12.52 17.19
CA ILE A 963 -7.33 11.50 18.15
C ILE A 963 -5.80 11.43 18.14
N ALA A 964 -5.18 11.50 19.32
CA ALA A 964 -3.76 11.20 19.49
C ALA A 964 -3.56 9.70 19.73
N ASP A 965 -2.62 9.10 18.99
CA ASP A 965 -2.36 7.67 18.95
C ASP A 965 -0.84 7.47 18.74
N ASN A 966 -0.15 6.94 19.76
CA ASN A 966 1.30 6.69 19.77
C ASN A 966 2.15 7.85 19.20
N ASN A 967 2.05 9.02 19.83
CA ASN A 967 2.70 10.29 19.43
C ASN A 967 2.37 10.80 18.01
N SER A 968 1.41 10.21 17.32
CA SER A 968 0.87 10.70 16.04
C SER A 968 -0.54 11.25 16.24
N TYR A 969 -0.85 12.38 15.61
CA TYR A 969 -2.19 12.97 15.65
C TYR A 969 -2.96 12.62 14.38
N PHE A 970 -4.21 12.18 14.53
CA PHE A 970 -5.07 11.80 13.41
C PHE A 970 -6.37 12.58 13.44
N TYR A 971 -6.60 13.38 12.41
CA TYR A 971 -7.87 14.05 12.15
C TYR A 971 -8.83 13.10 11.42
N THR A 972 -10.10 13.10 11.86
CA THR A 972 -11.20 12.41 11.18
C THR A 972 -12.40 13.37 11.08
N PRO A 973 -12.85 13.75 9.87
CA PRO A 973 -14.00 14.61 9.67
C PRO A 973 -15.30 13.88 10.04
N SER A 974 -16.32 14.66 10.37
CA SER A 974 -17.70 14.20 10.44
C SER A 974 -18.21 13.86 9.05
N ILE A 975 -19.05 12.83 8.93
CA ILE A 975 -19.77 12.45 7.71
C ILE A 975 -20.85 13.47 7.28
N THR A 976 -20.92 14.62 7.96
CA THR A 976 -21.73 15.79 7.64
C THR A 976 -20.89 16.96 7.09
N ALA A 977 -19.57 16.80 6.97
CA ALA A 977 -18.61 17.88 6.67
C ALA A 977 -18.36 18.05 5.17
N LYS A 978 -19.39 18.53 4.44
CA LYS A 978 -19.43 18.46 2.97
C LYS A 978 -18.98 19.77 2.31
N ASN A 979 -17.81 19.77 1.67
CA ASN A 979 -17.19 20.92 0.99
C ASN A 979 -16.99 22.14 1.92
N VAL A 980 -16.51 21.88 3.14
CA VAL A 980 -16.23 22.91 4.15
C VAL A 980 -14.73 23.00 4.44
N MET A 981 -14.26 24.23 4.64
CA MET A 981 -12.93 24.49 5.19
C MET A 981 -13.07 24.81 6.68
N GLU A 982 -12.23 24.21 7.51
CA GLU A 982 -12.09 24.62 8.91
C GLU A 982 -10.64 24.83 9.31
N ARG A 983 -10.46 25.52 10.43
CA ARG A 983 -9.15 25.94 10.94
C ARG A 983 -9.14 25.89 12.45
N VAL A 984 -8.09 25.30 13.02
CA VAL A 984 -7.82 25.31 14.46
C VAL A 984 -6.43 25.89 14.70
N HIS A 985 -6.33 26.79 15.66
CA HIS A 985 -5.03 27.29 16.11
C HIS A 985 -4.35 26.28 17.02
N TYR A 986 -3.03 26.16 16.92
CA TYR A 986 -2.24 25.30 17.81
C TYR A 986 -1.02 26.05 18.37
N GLN A 987 -0.48 25.48 19.44
CA GLN A 987 0.72 25.95 20.10
C GLN A 987 1.45 24.76 20.74
N ILE A 988 2.77 24.71 20.58
CA ILE A 988 3.61 23.71 21.25
C ILE A 988 3.87 24.19 22.67
N LEU A 989 3.72 23.28 23.64
CA LEU A 989 4.25 23.43 25.00
C LEU A 989 5.44 22.47 25.14
N ASP A 990 6.61 22.99 25.49
CA ASP A 990 7.77 22.17 25.85
C ASP A 990 7.81 21.82 27.34
N LYS A 991 8.66 20.87 27.72
CA LYS A 991 8.84 20.46 29.13
C LYS A 991 9.52 21.54 29.98
N SER A 992 10.22 22.49 29.34
CA SER A 992 10.60 23.76 29.95
C SER A 992 9.43 24.73 30.13
N ARG A 993 8.17 24.29 29.97
CA ARG A 993 6.93 25.06 30.20
C ARG A 993 6.78 26.28 29.28
N LEU A 994 7.60 26.40 28.23
CA LEU A 994 7.53 27.49 27.27
C LEU A 994 6.56 27.15 26.14
N ARG A 995 5.97 28.22 25.60
CA ARG A 995 4.95 28.16 24.56
C ARG A 995 5.49 28.76 23.27
N SER A 996 5.24 28.10 22.15
CA SER A 996 5.55 28.65 20.83
C SER A 996 4.69 29.88 20.50
N ASN A 997 4.96 30.53 19.36
CA ASN A 997 3.93 31.36 18.74
C ASN A 997 2.68 30.51 18.41
N GLN A 998 1.55 31.18 18.19
CA GLN A 998 0.36 30.50 17.68
C GLN A 998 0.48 30.30 16.18
N SER A 999 0.21 29.09 15.73
CA SER A 999 0.04 28.70 14.33
C SER A 999 -1.40 28.29 14.07
N TYR A 1000 -1.75 27.93 12.83
CA TYR A 1000 -2.98 27.18 12.54
C TYR A 1000 -2.74 25.96 11.67
N ILE A 1001 -3.54 24.92 11.92
CA ILE A 1001 -3.85 23.89 10.92
C ILE A 1001 -5.14 24.31 10.22
N GLN A 1002 -5.12 24.32 8.90
CA GLN A 1002 -6.29 24.48 8.03
C GLN A 1002 -6.56 23.17 7.30
N ILE A 1003 -7.80 22.68 7.37
CA ILE A 1003 -8.24 21.45 6.70
C ILE A 1003 -9.37 21.81 5.74
N ASN A 1004 -9.21 21.44 4.48
CA ASN A 1004 -10.21 21.58 3.44
C ASN A 1004 -10.88 20.21 3.20
N ILE A 1005 -12.11 20.06 3.66
CA ILE A 1005 -12.85 18.79 3.65
C ILE A 1005 -13.75 18.75 2.40
N LYS A 1006 -13.41 17.89 1.46
CA LYS A 1006 -14.20 17.64 0.26
C LYS A 1006 -15.34 16.66 0.57
N LYS A 1007 -16.52 16.94 0.02
CA LYS A 1007 -17.62 15.97 -0.08
C LYS A 1007 -17.15 14.77 -0.93
N THR A 1008 -17.51 13.56 -0.57
CA THR A 1008 -17.34 12.39 -1.45
C THR A 1008 -18.50 12.28 -2.42
N GLU A 1009 -18.22 11.84 -3.65
CA GLU A 1009 -19.22 11.83 -4.73
C GLU A 1009 -19.20 10.49 -5.43
N ALA A 1010 -20.26 9.71 -5.27
CA ALA A 1010 -20.59 8.59 -6.13
C ALA A 1010 -21.02 9.10 -7.51
N ILE A 1011 -20.42 8.54 -8.55
CA ILE A 1011 -20.69 8.84 -9.94
C ILE A 1011 -21.22 7.55 -10.54
N ALA A 1012 -22.55 7.47 -10.62
CA ALA A 1012 -23.21 6.43 -11.38
C ALA A 1012 -23.13 6.80 -12.86
N THR A 1013 -22.58 5.90 -13.67
CA THR A 1013 -22.47 6.08 -15.11
C THR A 1013 -23.68 5.40 -15.76
N ASN A 1014 -24.13 5.91 -16.91
CA ASN A 1014 -25.14 5.18 -17.71
C ASN A 1014 -24.67 3.74 -18.01
N ASP A 1015 -25.58 2.90 -18.49
CA ASP A 1015 -25.36 1.48 -18.72
C ASP A 1015 -25.97 1.00 -20.03
N SER A 1016 -25.47 -0.11 -20.59
CA SER A 1016 -26.21 -0.81 -21.63
C SER A 1016 -25.86 -2.29 -21.80
N ILE A 1017 -26.85 -3.08 -22.22
CA ILE A 1017 -26.68 -4.49 -22.58
C ILE A 1017 -27.52 -4.86 -23.81
N ARG A 1018 -27.09 -5.87 -24.56
CA ARG A 1018 -27.95 -6.58 -25.53
C ARG A 1018 -28.20 -8.00 -25.05
N ILE A 1019 -29.47 -8.40 -24.98
CA ILE A 1019 -29.89 -9.76 -24.60
C ILE A 1019 -30.76 -10.40 -25.68
N ASN A 1020 -30.97 -11.71 -25.59
CA ASN A 1020 -31.92 -12.42 -26.45
C ASN A 1020 -33.33 -12.40 -25.84
N HIS A 1021 -34.34 -12.32 -26.70
CA HIS A 1021 -35.76 -12.46 -26.35
C HIS A 1021 -36.04 -13.70 -25.48
N GLY A 1022 -36.90 -13.52 -24.47
CA GLY A 1022 -37.36 -14.59 -23.59
C GLY A 1022 -36.36 -15.09 -22.53
N LEU A 1023 -35.11 -14.57 -22.49
CA LEU A 1023 -34.12 -14.99 -21.51
C LEU A 1023 -34.02 -14.02 -20.32
N LYS A 1024 -34.16 -14.57 -19.10
CA LYS A 1024 -33.71 -13.89 -17.87
C LYS A 1024 -32.21 -13.62 -17.99
N SER A 1025 -31.79 -12.40 -17.68
CA SER A 1025 -30.39 -11.96 -17.76
C SER A 1025 -29.99 -11.22 -16.49
N ARG A 1026 -28.78 -11.47 -15.97
CA ARG A 1026 -28.22 -10.73 -14.84
C ARG A 1026 -27.41 -9.54 -15.33
N LEU A 1027 -27.67 -8.39 -14.74
CA LEU A 1027 -27.10 -7.09 -15.04
C LEU A 1027 -26.21 -6.66 -13.87
N TYR A 1028 -25.16 -5.90 -14.17
CA TYR A 1028 -24.16 -5.49 -13.20
C TYR A 1028 -23.89 -3.98 -13.36
N PRO A 1029 -24.77 -3.11 -12.84
CA PRO A 1029 -24.65 -1.66 -13.00
C PRO A 1029 -23.32 -1.09 -12.51
N LEU A 1030 -22.89 -1.53 -11.34
CA LEU A 1030 -21.74 -0.96 -10.62
C LEU A 1030 -20.36 -1.27 -11.23
N ARG A 1031 -20.28 -1.69 -12.50
CA ARG A 1031 -19.02 -2.02 -13.18
C ARG A 1031 -18.27 -0.81 -13.72
N ASN A 1032 -18.98 0.29 -13.90
CA ASN A 1032 -18.47 1.59 -14.37
C ASN A 1032 -18.95 2.75 -13.49
N ASP A 1033 -19.43 2.41 -12.30
CA ASP A 1033 -19.70 3.36 -11.22
C ASP A 1033 -18.48 3.46 -10.32
N TYR A 1034 -18.15 4.67 -9.89
CA TYR A 1034 -16.99 4.94 -9.06
C TYR A 1034 -17.26 6.11 -8.13
N SER A 1035 -16.47 6.25 -7.07
CA SER A 1035 -16.65 7.28 -6.06
C SER A 1035 -15.34 7.95 -5.68
N ASN A 1036 -15.34 9.28 -5.60
CA ASN A 1036 -14.16 10.05 -5.21
C ASN A 1036 -14.07 10.15 -3.68
N GLY A 1037 -13.03 9.56 -3.08
CA GLY A 1037 -12.75 9.62 -1.64
C GLY A 1037 -13.54 8.65 -0.75
N SER A 1038 -14.29 7.72 -1.34
CA SER A 1038 -15.01 6.64 -0.66
C SER A 1038 -15.21 5.47 -1.61
N GLU A 1039 -15.68 4.32 -1.13
CA GLU A 1039 -16.07 3.17 -1.96
C GLU A 1039 -17.58 3.21 -2.27
N ILE A 1040 -18.01 2.65 -3.39
CA ILE A 1040 -19.44 2.44 -3.69
C ILE A 1040 -20.04 1.45 -2.69
N ASP A 1041 -21.26 1.71 -2.20
CA ASP A 1041 -22.05 0.74 -1.45
C ASP A 1041 -22.99 -0.03 -2.41
N PRO A 1042 -22.69 -1.30 -2.74
CA PRO A 1042 -23.51 -2.07 -3.67
C PRO A 1042 -24.91 -2.42 -3.13
N THR A 1043 -25.14 -2.27 -1.83
CA THR A 1043 -26.46 -2.50 -1.22
C THR A 1043 -27.37 -1.28 -1.32
N SER A 1044 -26.83 -0.12 -1.70
CA SER A 1044 -27.53 1.17 -1.74
C SER A 1044 -28.23 1.49 -3.08
N ILE A 1045 -28.25 0.54 -4.03
CA ILE A 1045 -28.93 0.73 -5.32
C ILE A 1045 -30.43 0.99 -5.12
N GLU A 1046 -30.91 2.10 -5.64
CA GLU A 1046 -32.32 2.45 -5.73
C GLU A 1046 -32.74 2.58 -7.21
N ILE A 1047 -33.78 1.85 -7.61
CA ILE A 1047 -34.35 1.95 -8.96
C ILE A 1047 -35.35 3.11 -8.98
N THR A 1048 -34.97 4.22 -9.61
CA THR A 1048 -35.77 5.45 -9.66
C THR A 1048 -36.82 5.42 -10.78
N VAL A 1049 -36.55 4.70 -11.88
CA VAL A 1049 -37.51 4.47 -12.99
C VAL A 1049 -37.53 2.99 -13.36
N LEU A 1050 -38.70 2.36 -13.27
CA LEU A 1050 -38.89 0.95 -13.66
C LEU A 1050 -38.99 0.77 -15.19
N PRO A 1051 -38.55 -0.38 -15.72
CA PRO A 1051 -38.66 -0.70 -17.15
C PRO A 1051 -40.11 -0.92 -17.58
N LYS A 1052 -40.35 -0.69 -18.88
CA LYS A 1052 -41.70 -0.66 -19.46
C LYS A 1052 -42.12 -1.99 -20.09
N SER A 1053 -41.19 -2.89 -20.39
CA SER A 1053 -41.49 -4.15 -21.09
C SER A 1053 -40.65 -5.33 -20.57
N GLY A 1054 -40.41 -5.31 -19.26
CA GLY A 1054 -39.81 -6.38 -18.49
C GLY A 1054 -39.90 -6.09 -17.00
N LYS A 1055 -39.27 -6.94 -16.18
CA LYS A 1055 -39.28 -6.86 -14.72
C LYS A 1055 -37.86 -6.95 -14.17
N LEU A 1056 -37.59 -6.23 -13.09
CA LEU A 1056 -36.33 -6.29 -12.35
C LEU A 1056 -36.50 -7.06 -11.04
N LEU A 1057 -35.43 -7.73 -10.61
CA LEU A 1057 -35.23 -8.24 -9.26
C LEU A 1057 -33.81 -7.84 -8.83
N LEU A 1058 -33.71 -6.86 -7.94
CA LEU A 1058 -32.44 -6.45 -7.33
C LEU A 1058 -31.95 -7.55 -6.37
N ASN A 1059 -30.64 -7.83 -6.41
CA ASN A 1059 -29.97 -8.77 -5.52
C ASN A 1059 -29.12 -8.01 -4.48
N SER A 1060 -28.76 -8.68 -3.38
CA SER A 1060 -27.95 -8.09 -2.29
C SER A 1060 -26.48 -7.83 -2.64
N ASP A 1061 -26.04 -8.19 -3.85
CA ASP A 1061 -24.69 -7.96 -4.40
C ASP A 1061 -24.64 -6.76 -5.37
N GLY A 1062 -25.72 -5.97 -5.46
CA GLY A 1062 -25.86 -4.87 -6.43
C GLY A 1062 -26.14 -5.33 -7.87
N SER A 1063 -26.20 -6.63 -8.14
CA SER A 1063 -26.62 -7.13 -9.46
C SER A 1063 -28.15 -7.12 -9.60
N ILE A 1064 -28.65 -6.92 -10.81
CA ILE A 1064 -30.09 -6.86 -11.09
C ILE A 1064 -30.46 -7.92 -12.11
N ASP A 1065 -31.39 -8.81 -11.75
CA ASP A 1065 -31.94 -9.77 -12.71
C ASP A 1065 -33.08 -9.12 -13.50
N TYR A 1066 -32.91 -8.94 -14.82
CA TYR A 1066 -33.98 -8.50 -15.72
C TYR A 1066 -34.64 -9.69 -16.44
N ILE A 1067 -35.96 -9.63 -16.55
CA ILE A 1067 -36.81 -10.59 -17.26
C ILE A 1067 -37.65 -9.81 -18.28
N PRO A 1068 -37.39 -9.92 -19.60
CA PRO A 1068 -38.22 -9.26 -20.61
C PRO A 1068 -39.62 -9.87 -20.69
N ASP A 1069 -40.60 -9.05 -21.08
CA ASP A 1069 -41.95 -9.54 -21.38
C ASP A 1069 -41.94 -10.54 -22.56
N THR A 1070 -42.79 -11.56 -22.48
CA THR A 1070 -42.75 -12.73 -23.37
C THR A 1070 -42.99 -12.43 -24.86
N LYS A 1071 -43.47 -11.23 -25.20
CA LYS A 1071 -43.65 -10.76 -26.58
C LYS A 1071 -42.82 -9.52 -26.93
N PHE A 1072 -41.92 -9.06 -26.05
CA PHE A 1072 -41.16 -7.83 -26.25
C PHE A 1072 -39.82 -8.03 -26.97
N THR A 1073 -39.58 -7.20 -27.98
CA THR A 1073 -38.32 -7.08 -28.72
C THR A 1073 -38.12 -5.62 -29.12
N GLY A 1074 -37.15 -4.94 -28.52
CA GLY A 1074 -36.94 -3.50 -28.66
C GLY A 1074 -35.85 -2.97 -27.71
N ILE A 1075 -35.89 -1.68 -27.42
CA ILE A 1075 -35.11 -1.06 -26.34
C ILE A 1075 -36.06 -0.84 -25.16
N ASP A 1076 -35.71 -1.39 -24.02
CA ASP A 1076 -36.27 -1.08 -22.70
C ASP A 1076 -35.19 -0.35 -21.89
N TYR A 1077 -35.54 0.31 -20.79
CA TYR A 1077 -34.55 0.90 -19.89
C TYR A 1077 -35.09 1.04 -18.48
N PHE A 1078 -34.19 1.08 -17.50
CA PHE A 1078 -34.50 1.56 -16.15
C PHE A 1078 -33.51 2.65 -15.77
N GLU A 1079 -33.84 3.41 -14.72
CA GLU A 1079 -32.92 4.40 -14.15
C GLU A 1079 -32.68 4.04 -12.68
N TYR A 1080 -31.45 4.26 -12.23
CA TYR A 1080 -30.99 3.91 -10.89
C TYR A 1080 -30.09 4.99 -10.30
N GLN A 1081 -29.98 4.99 -8.97
CA GLN A 1081 -28.95 5.71 -8.22
C GLN A 1081 -28.22 4.72 -7.31
N VAL A 1082 -26.96 5.01 -7.01
CA VAL A 1082 -26.19 4.32 -5.98
C VAL A 1082 -25.54 5.35 -5.05
N SER A 1083 -25.23 4.96 -3.82
CA SER A 1083 -24.48 5.78 -2.88
C SER A 1083 -23.05 5.27 -2.74
N ASP A 1084 -22.14 6.14 -2.34
CA ASP A 1084 -20.92 5.70 -1.68
C ASP A 1084 -21.23 5.22 -0.24
N LYS A 1085 -20.24 4.61 0.41
CA LYS A 1085 -20.33 4.18 1.81
C LYS A 1085 -20.45 5.34 2.80
N ASN A 1086 -20.29 6.60 2.35
CA ASN A 1086 -20.60 7.80 3.12
C ASN A 1086 -22.07 8.27 2.96
N GLY A 1087 -22.88 7.56 2.16
CA GLY A 1087 -24.28 7.89 1.89
C GLY A 1087 -24.49 9.04 0.92
N ASN A 1088 -23.48 9.46 0.16
CA ASN A 1088 -23.64 10.42 -0.92
C ASN A 1088 -24.16 9.69 -2.16
N LYS A 1089 -25.44 9.89 -2.49
CA LYS A 1089 -26.05 9.41 -3.73
C LYS A 1089 -25.43 10.07 -4.96
N SER A 1090 -25.37 9.28 -6.02
CA SER A 1090 -25.11 9.71 -7.38
C SER A 1090 -26.28 10.49 -8.00
N GLU A 1091 -26.02 11.15 -9.11
CA GLU A 1091 -27.07 11.45 -10.09
C GLU A 1091 -27.65 10.15 -10.68
N ALA A 1092 -28.82 10.24 -11.32
CA ALA A 1092 -29.50 9.06 -11.86
C ALA A 1092 -28.86 8.56 -13.17
N ALA A 1093 -28.41 7.31 -13.16
CA ALA A 1093 -27.88 6.60 -14.32
C ALA A 1093 -28.96 5.77 -15.02
N ARG A 1094 -28.92 5.72 -16.36
CA ARG A 1094 -29.85 4.92 -17.17
C ARG A 1094 -29.23 3.61 -17.65
N TYR A 1095 -29.81 2.49 -17.25
CA TYR A 1095 -29.49 1.16 -17.75
C TYR A 1095 -30.33 0.80 -18.97
N SER A 1096 -29.71 0.76 -20.15
CA SER A 1096 -30.40 0.56 -21.44
C SER A 1096 -30.34 -0.89 -21.92
N ILE A 1097 -31.49 -1.55 -22.04
CA ILE A 1097 -31.59 -2.99 -22.34
C ILE A 1097 -32.15 -3.21 -23.74
N GLN A 1098 -31.31 -3.65 -24.68
CA GLN A 1098 -31.77 -4.03 -26.02
C GLN A 1098 -32.13 -5.52 -26.08
N VAL A 1099 -33.42 -5.82 -26.07
CA VAL A 1099 -33.96 -7.17 -26.18
C VAL A 1099 -34.08 -7.54 -27.66
N THR A 1100 -33.31 -8.52 -28.12
CA THR A 1100 -33.11 -8.81 -29.55
C THR A 1100 -33.41 -10.24 -29.95
N GLY A 1101 -33.65 -10.47 -31.24
CA GLY A 1101 -33.77 -11.81 -31.82
C GLY A 1101 -35.02 -11.99 -32.67
N LEU A 1102 -35.30 -13.25 -33.03
CA LEU A 1102 -36.50 -13.64 -33.77
C LEU A 1102 -37.06 -14.93 -33.18
N PHE A 1103 -38.23 -14.84 -32.54
CA PHE A 1103 -39.06 -15.99 -32.21
C PHE A 1103 -40.02 -16.24 -33.38
N ILE A 1104 -39.81 -17.37 -34.06
CA ILE A 1104 -40.67 -17.87 -35.13
C ILE A 1104 -41.50 -19.00 -34.53
N PRO A 1105 -42.84 -18.90 -34.47
CA PRO A 1105 -43.67 -19.98 -33.94
C PRO A 1105 -43.54 -21.22 -34.82
N ASN A 1106 -43.47 -22.40 -34.20
CA ASN A 1106 -43.49 -23.70 -34.89
C ASN A 1106 -44.90 -24.32 -34.94
N VAL A 1107 -45.89 -23.68 -34.32
CA VAL A 1107 -47.31 -24.06 -34.33
C VAL A 1107 -48.17 -22.80 -34.44
N ILE A 1108 -49.25 -22.83 -35.22
CA ILE A 1108 -50.31 -21.81 -35.25
C ILE A 1108 -51.70 -22.44 -35.22
N SER A 1109 -52.67 -21.70 -34.69
CA SER A 1109 -54.05 -22.13 -34.47
C SER A 1109 -55.07 -21.22 -35.16
N PRO A 1110 -55.19 -21.27 -36.51
CA PRO A 1110 -56.18 -20.49 -37.27
C PRO A 1110 -57.61 -21.05 -37.09
N ASN A 1111 -58.20 -20.72 -35.94
CA ASN A 1111 -59.49 -21.18 -35.42
C ASN A 1111 -60.50 -20.03 -35.15
N GLU A 1112 -60.06 -18.77 -35.32
CA GLU A 1112 -60.78 -17.51 -35.09
C GLU A 1112 -61.04 -17.16 -33.60
N ASP A 1113 -60.23 -17.65 -32.65
CA ASP A 1113 -60.25 -17.27 -31.23
C ASP A 1113 -59.39 -16.04 -30.87
N GLY A 1114 -58.54 -15.57 -31.79
CA GLY A 1114 -57.64 -14.42 -31.62
C GLY A 1114 -56.25 -14.78 -31.06
N ILE A 1115 -55.97 -16.05 -30.78
CA ILE A 1115 -54.73 -16.55 -30.18
C ILE A 1115 -53.97 -17.40 -31.21
N ASN A 1116 -52.86 -16.85 -31.72
CA ASN A 1116 -51.98 -17.50 -32.69
C ASN A 1116 -52.66 -17.91 -34.03
N ASP A 1117 -53.76 -17.25 -34.41
CA ASP A 1117 -54.42 -17.44 -35.73
C ASP A 1117 -53.46 -17.22 -36.92
N SER A 1118 -52.57 -16.23 -36.79
CA SER A 1118 -51.65 -15.81 -37.85
C SER A 1118 -50.21 -16.22 -37.55
N PHE A 1119 -49.40 -16.42 -38.59
CA PHE A 1119 -47.98 -16.72 -38.48
C PHE A 1119 -47.16 -15.48 -38.09
N PHE A 1120 -47.30 -15.07 -36.82
CA PHE A 1120 -46.71 -13.85 -36.29
C PHE A 1120 -45.30 -14.11 -35.75
N ILE A 1121 -44.29 -13.47 -36.37
CA ILE A 1121 -42.89 -13.58 -35.97
C ILE A 1121 -42.55 -12.42 -35.02
N ILE A 1122 -42.21 -12.74 -33.76
CA ILE A 1122 -41.82 -11.73 -32.77
C ILE A 1122 -40.37 -11.32 -33.06
N GLY A 1123 -40.07 -10.02 -32.98
CA GLY A 1123 -38.79 -9.45 -33.42
C GLY A 1123 -38.74 -9.05 -34.89
N ALA A 1124 -39.80 -9.28 -35.68
CA ALA A 1124 -39.87 -8.87 -37.09
C ALA A 1124 -39.53 -7.38 -37.31
N ASN A 1125 -40.00 -6.52 -36.41
CA ASN A 1125 -39.75 -5.07 -36.38
C ASN A 1125 -38.27 -4.68 -36.18
N GLN A 1126 -37.37 -5.63 -35.91
CA GLN A 1126 -35.93 -5.38 -35.79
C GLN A 1126 -35.18 -5.54 -37.13
N TYR A 1127 -35.89 -5.83 -38.22
CA TYR A 1127 -35.36 -6.15 -39.54
C TYR A 1127 -36.10 -5.30 -40.59
N ASP A 1128 -35.35 -4.76 -41.55
CA ASP A 1128 -35.88 -3.82 -42.55
C ASP A 1128 -36.76 -4.50 -43.60
N LYS A 1129 -36.62 -5.82 -43.78
CA LYS A 1129 -37.38 -6.65 -44.74
C LYS A 1129 -37.34 -8.13 -44.35
N LEU A 1130 -38.44 -8.86 -44.59
CA LEU A 1130 -38.54 -10.31 -44.39
C LEU A 1130 -39.02 -11.04 -45.65
N GLU A 1131 -38.19 -11.84 -46.31
CA GLU A 1131 -38.66 -12.76 -47.38
C GLU A 1131 -39.12 -14.08 -46.75
N LEU A 1132 -40.40 -14.44 -46.89
CA LEU A 1132 -40.99 -15.66 -46.33
C LEU A 1132 -41.62 -16.53 -47.42
N ARG A 1133 -41.16 -17.77 -47.53
CA ARG A 1133 -41.76 -18.81 -48.39
C ARG A 1133 -42.18 -20.00 -47.52
N ILE A 1134 -43.39 -20.51 -47.72
CA ILE A 1134 -43.94 -21.67 -47.00
C ILE A 1134 -44.37 -22.73 -48.01
N PHE A 1135 -44.05 -23.99 -47.72
CA PHE A 1135 -44.30 -25.15 -48.55
C PHE A 1135 -45.08 -26.21 -47.76
N ASN A 1136 -45.97 -26.94 -48.41
CA ASN A 1136 -46.60 -28.12 -47.82
C ASN A 1136 -45.64 -29.33 -47.81
N ARG A 1137 -46.06 -30.44 -47.18
CA ARG A 1137 -45.30 -31.71 -47.12
C ARG A 1137 -44.90 -32.33 -48.47
N LEU A 1138 -45.45 -31.87 -49.59
CA LEU A 1138 -45.13 -32.32 -50.95
C LEU A 1138 -44.16 -31.36 -51.68
N GLY A 1139 -43.67 -30.31 -50.99
CA GLY A 1139 -42.81 -29.28 -51.58
C GLY A 1139 -43.55 -28.23 -52.41
N VAL A 1140 -44.88 -28.23 -52.42
CA VAL A 1140 -45.69 -27.22 -53.12
C VAL A 1140 -45.74 -25.95 -52.30
N GLU A 1141 -45.38 -24.82 -52.92
CA GLU A 1141 -45.42 -23.49 -52.30
C GLU A 1141 -46.86 -23.03 -52.03
N VAL A 1142 -47.15 -22.62 -50.80
CA VAL A 1142 -48.47 -22.16 -50.34
C VAL A 1142 -48.47 -20.70 -49.84
N LEU A 1143 -47.28 -20.15 -49.55
CA LEU A 1143 -47.06 -18.73 -49.35
C LEU A 1143 -45.74 -18.33 -50.01
N ASN A 1144 -45.73 -17.20 -50.70
CA ASN A 1144 -44.51 -16.53 -51.16
C ASN A 1144 -44.70 -15.03 -50.93
N SER A 1145 -44.11 -14.53 -49.85
CA SER A 1145 -44.11 -13.12 -49.48
C SER A 1145 -42.71 -12.55 -49.71
N ALA A 1146 -42.61 -11.63 -50.66
CA ALA A 1146 -41.39 -10.91 -50.95
C ALA A 1146 -41.05 -9.85 -49.88
N ASP A 1147 -42.01 -9.46 -49.05
CA ASP A 1147 -41.81 -8.71 -47.81
C ASP A 1147 -42.94 -9.00 -46.81
N TYR A 1148 -42.61 -9.67 -45.70
CA TYR A 1148 -43.57 -10.32 -44.83
C TYR A 1148 -43.91 -9.51 -43.59
N GLN A 1149 -45.06 -8.84 -43.65
CA GLN A 1149 -45.55 -7.92 -42.63
C GLN A 1149 -46.41 -8.60 -41.55
N ASN A 1150 -46.01 -9.81 -41.10
CA ASN A 1150 -46.68 -10.61 -40.06
C ASN A 1150 -48.20 -10.85 -40.27
N ASN A 1151 -48.65 -10.85 -41.53
CA ASN A 1151 -50.05 -10.71 -41.93
C ASN A 1151 -50.68 -11.96 -42.58
N TRP A 1152 -50.05 -13.14 -42.48
CA TRP A 1152 -50.60 -14.37 -43.06
C TRP A 1152 -51.38 -15.21 -42.04
N THR A 1153 -52.69 -15.29 -42.27
CA THR A 1153 -53.61 -16.28 -41.68
C THR A 1153 -53.88 -17.38 -42.71
N PRO A 1154 -53.67 -18.67 -42.41
CA PRO A 1154 -53.91 -19.76 -43.37
C PRO A 1154 -55.39 -19.93 -43.79
N ASP A 1155 -55.68 -19.75 -45.08
CA ASP A 1155 -57.01 -20.03 -45.71
C ASP A 1155 -57.56 -21.37 -45.20
N LYS A 1156 -58.86 -21.43 -44.89
CA LYS A 1156 -59.58 -22.63 -44.44
C LYS A 1156 -59.50 -23.81 -45.43
N LYS A 1157 -59.06 -23.58 -46.67
CA LYS A 1157 -58.72 -24.60 -47.69
C LYS A 1157 -57.34 -25.26 -47.52
N LEU A 1158 -56.48 -24.75 -46.64
CA LEU A 1158 -55.22 -25.41 -46.30
C LEU A 1158 -55.46 -26.46 -45.22
N ASP A 1159 -55.14 -27.70 -45.56
CA ASP A 1159 -55.14 -28.88 -44.68
C ASP A 1159 -54.39 -28.61 -43.36
N GLU A 1160 -54.79 -29.30 -42.30
CA GLU A 1160 -53.99 -29.38 -41.07
C GLU A 1160 -52.71 -30.21 -41.28
N GLY A 1161 -51.70 -29.94 -40.45
CA GLY A 1161 -50.45 -30.69 -40.40
C GLY A 1161 -49.21 -29.83 -40.66
N THR A 1162 -48.11 -30.51 -41.01
CA THR A 1162 -46.78 -29.90 -41.04
C THR A 1162 -46.45 -29.30 -42.40
N TYR A 1163 -46.17 -28.00 -42.37
CA TYR A 1163 -45.60 -27.19 -43.43
C TYR A 1163 -44.12 -26.91 -43.13
N TYR A 1164 -43.38 -26.47 -44.15
CA TYR A 1164 -41.97 -26.09 -44.02
C TYR A 1164 -41.78 -24.65 -44.51
N TYR A 1165 -41.02 -23.85 -43.78
CA TYR A 1165 -40.74 -22.46 -44.14
C TYR A 1165 -39.27 -22.22 -44.47
N ILE A 1166 -39.05 -21.26 -45.35
CA ILE A 1166 -37.77 -20.60 -45.61
C ILE A 1166 -38.01 -19.11 -45.35
N LEU A 1167 -37.48 -18.62 -44.22
CA LEU A 1167 -37.49 -17.21 -43.85
C LEU A 1167 -36.07 -16.64 -44.06
N LYS A 1168 -35.94 -15.69 -44.97
CA LYS A 1168 -34.69 -14.98 -45.22
C LYS A 1168 -34.85 -13.53 -44.75
N VAL A 1169 -34.06 -13.14 -43.76
CA VAL A 1169 -34.22 -11.87 -43.05
C VAL A 1169 -33.13 -10.90 -43.46
N PHE A 1170 -33.52 -9.64 -43.64
CA PHE A 1170 -32.64 -8.58 -44.10
C PHE A 1170 -32.53 -7.53 -43.01
N LYS A 1171 -31.31 -7.07 -42.78
CA LYS A 1171 -31.07 -5.85 -42.00
C LYS A 1171 -30.13 -4.96 -42.78
N LEU A 1172 -30.42 -3.67 -42.84
CA LEU A 1172 -29.65 -2.71 -43.64
C LEU A 1172 -28.18 -2.70 -43.16
N GLY A 1173 -27.25 -2.91 -44.10
CA GLY A 1173 -25.82 -3.06 -43.82
C GLY A 1173 -25.36 -4.47 -43.42
N ASN A 1174 -26.25 -5.46 -43.29
CA ASN A 1174 -25.91 -6.84 -42.95
C ASN A 1174 -26.19 -7.80 -44.12
N ALA A 1175 -25.38 -8.86 -44.25
CA ALA A 1175 -25.67 -9.97 -45.17
C ALA A 1175 -26.97 -10.70 -44.73
N PRO A 1176 -27.93 -10.96 -45.65
CA PRO A 1176 -29.22 -11.54 -45.29
C PRO A 1176 -29.09 -13.03 -44.99
N TYR A 1177 -29.42 -13.43 -43.76
CA TYR A 1177 -29.34 -14.83 -43.33
C TYR A 1177 -30.69 -15.54 -43.46
N THR A 1178 -30.65 -16.87 -43.62
CA THR A 1178 -31.85 -17.69 -43.86
C THR A 1178 -32.08 -18.69 -42.73
N LYS A 1179 -33.21 -18.58 -42.04
CA LYS A 1179 -33.74 -19.63 -41.16
C LYS A 1179 -34.66 -20.55 -41.97
N LYS A 1180 -34.55 -21.85 -41.75
CA LYS A 1180 -35.47 -22.87 -42.27
C LYS A 1180 -36.04 -23.64 -41.09
N GLY A 1181 -37.29 -24.07 -41.19
CA GLY A 1181 -37.95 -24.82 -40.11
C GLY A 1181 -39.30 -25.39 -40.54
N SER A 1182 -40.02 -25.97 -39.58
CA SER A 1182 -41.37 -26.47 -39.75
C SER A 1182 -42.40 -25.59 -39.03
N LEU A 1183 -43.60 -25.56 -39.59
CA LEU A 1183 -44.79 -24.91 -39.04
C LEU A 1183 -45.93 -25.92 -39.03
N LEU A 1184 -46.46 -26.25 -37.86
CA LEU A 1184 -47.66 -27.06 -37.70
C LEU A 1184 -48.90 -26.16 -37.72
N ILE A 1185 -49.90 -26.51 -38.52
CA ILE A 1185 -51.22 -25.85 -38.53
C ILE A 1185 -52.25 -26.81 -37.92
N VAL A 1186 -52.95 -26.38 -36.87
CA VAL A 1186 -54.02 -27.15 -36.20
C VAL A 1186 -55.16 -26.22 -35.80
N ARG A 1187 -56.39 -26.52 -36.17
CA ARG A 1187 -57.59 -25.69 -35.97
C ARG A 1187 -58.47 -26.20 -34.82
N ASP A 1188 -58.43 -27.51 -34.54
CA ASP A 1188 -59.19 -28.13 -33.44
C ASP A 1188 -58.55 -27.91 -32.04
N LEU A 1189 -57.37 -27.31 -31.95
CA LEU A 1189 -56.79 -26.89 -30.67
C LEU A 1189 -57.46 -25.60 -30.17
N LYS A 1190 -58.30 -25.74 -29.14
CA LYS A 1190 -58.76 -24.63 -28.31
C LYS A 1190 -57.88 -24.53 -27.07
N PHE A 1191 -57.20 -23.40 -26.92
CA PHE A 1191 -56.51 -23.06 -25.67
C PHE A 1191 -57.46 -22.25 -24.77
N HIS A 1192 -57.49 -22.60 -23.49
CA HIS A 1192 -58.28 -21.91 -22.45
C HIS A 1192 -57.37 -21.09 -21.53
#